data_AF-A0A956DBU8-F1
#
_entry.id   AF-A0A956DBU8-F1
#
_cell.length_a   1.000
_cell.length_b   1.000
_cell.length_c   1.000
_cell.angle_alpha   90.00
_cell.angle_beta   90.00
_cell.angle_gamma   90.00
#
_symmetry.space_group_name_H-M   'P 1'
#
loop_
_entity.id
_entity.type
_entity.pdbx_description
1 polymer ?
#
loop_
_entity_poly.entity_id
_entity_poly.type
_entity_poly.pdbx_seq_one_letter_code
_entity_poly.pdbx_strand_id
1 'polypeptide(L)'
;MFRVPATRRFEPLDLPAPEERFEGFRAVDQDALRAQLGHVSLDDARAAVTGGTATLAVCAVALPDDELTATWETLAPWAMTPPTAIRLTIARLGERALPRLRTLLGDGQLHGGEALLDVRASWVALALAKHLEWTPELDRSARAWLADEWELAAPTIVHAALTQGEGMFGLALEWLDELDGARLREVADTFGPEARAALDARLDPERGPSLTTRPLPKVYRAQPPPRRRGGEAIDAESMDQLGRLLATLPPHHPLVREAVEALEPEDAATLGQVLLDSWVEGRMATQNRWIAGAYAALTGDVGGLGRRGRKWDRGKDTHERRAAKGIVQLLRAFGTDDAAAELATFAASARDAKVRAEAEHALWRLARVRGVEIDELPAPTLELDAELSYGSRVFRSRLSPRLELELVAPDDKVLETLPRALKADDAGAVKEAKRAWKELKSALADAMRSEARRLEDAMVSGRTWSVTRLRERAARSEVASAIQRRVVWIDRARGLAVRMAEDGSFATIDDESVEVEAPLGVAHRLELSAPDVARWSMLFADYGELQPFPQLAREVVPEPPIGRVFAVGHVVGLWKNGWQPEGGSGGYATSMTRRFARGCVRATISPGVPLWDVKYDPEPQTLEQVEAVGEVSAIERSEAHRDLA
;
A
#
# COMPACT_ATOMS: atom_id res chain seq x y z
N MET A 1 -16.93 -1.66 33.55
CA MET A 1 -17.37 -0.25 33.70
C MET A 1 -16.68 0.51 32.57
N PHE A 2 -17.37 0.75 31.44
CA PHE A 2 -16.84 1.61 30.38
C PHE A 2 -16.90 3.04 30.88
N ARG A 3 -15.93 3.43 31.71
CA ARG A 3 -15.66 4.83 31.94
C ARG A 3 -14.51 5.18 31.02
N VAL A 4 -14.85 5.54 29.78
CA VAL A 4 -13.97 6.48 29.08
C VAL A 4 -14.02 7.73 29.96
N PRO A 5 -12.89 8.16 30.52
CA PRO A 5 -12.90 9.25 31.48
C PRO A 5 -13.52 10.49 30.85
N ALA A 6 -14.16 11.32 31.68
CA ALA A 6 -14.79 12.54 31.23
C ALA A 6 -13.78 13.36 30.40
N THR A 7 -14.12 13.63 29.14
CA THR A 7 -13.32 14.46 28.25
C THR A 7 -13.22 15.85 28.86
N ARG A 8 -12.15 16.10 29.62
CA ARG A 8 -11.82 17.46 30.07
C ARG A 8 -11.24 18.20 28.88
N ARG A 9 -12.04 19.15 28.39
CA ARG A 9 -11.64 20.13 27.38
C ARG A 9 -10.29 20.73 27.79
N PHE A 10 -9.26 20.42 27.03
CA PHE A 10 -7.94 21.03 27.19
C PHE A 10 -8.04 22.46 26.68
N GLU A 11 -7.90 23.41 27.61
CA GLU A 11 -7.73 24.81 27.27
C GLU A 11 -6.25 25.05 26.96
N PRO A 12 -5.92 25.59 25.77
CA PRO A 12 -4.54 25.93 25.44
C PRO A 12 -3.97 26.93 26.44
N LEU A 13 -2.76 26.67 26.91
CA LEU A 13 -2.03 27.59 27.77
C LEU A 13 -1.35 28.69 26.95
N ASP A 14 -1.15 29.85 27.56
CA ASP A 14 -0.32 30.92 27.02
C ASP A 14 1.10 30.79 27.61
N LEU A 15 1.93 29.97 26.96
CA LEU A 15 3.31 29.71 27.38
C LEU A 15 4.30 30.41 26.45
N PRO A 16 5.40 30.99 26.97
CA PRO A 16 6.46 31.55 26.13
C PRO A 16 7.04 30.45 25.24
N ALA A 17 7.21 30.75 23.95
CA ALA A 17 7.82 29.81 23.02
C ALA A 17 9.27 29.49 23.44
N PRO A 18 9.70 28.22 23.40
CA PRO A 18 11.09 27.88 23.64
C PRO A 18 11.97 28.52 22.57
N GLU A 19 13.24 28.77 22.93
CA GLU A 19 14.22 29.29 21.99
C GLU A 19 14.34 28.38 20.76
N GLU A 20 14.31 28.96 19.57
CA GLU A 20 14.52 28.21 18.35
C GLU A 20 16.00 27.83 18.22
N ARG A 21 16.30 26.53 18.25
CA ARG A 21 17.66 25.99 18.27
C ARG A 21 17.98 25.24 16.98
N PHE A 22 19.20 25.43 16.49
CA PHE A 22 19.81 24.68 15.40
C PHE A 22 21.20 24.20 15.84
N GLU A 23 21.43 22.88 15.79
CA GLU A 23 22.66 22.23 16.26
C GLU A 23 23.45 21.57 15.11
N GLY A 24 23.17 21.97 13.87
CA GLY A 24 23.86 21.46 12.69
C GLY A 24 23.17 20.27 12.03
N PHE A 25 23.98 19.42 11.39
CA PHE A 25 23.54 18.29 10.60
C PHE A 25 24.14 16.98 11.12
N ARG A 26 23.41 15.87 10.96
CA ARG A 26 23.97 14.53 11.16
C ARG A 26 24.92 14.19 10.01
N ALA A 27 25.94 13.38 10.30
CA ALA A 27 26.86 12.89 9.27
C ALA A 27 26.12 11.97 8.30
N VAL A 28 26.30 12.22 7.00
CA VAL A 28 25.62 11.49 5.92
C VAL A 28 26.65 11.09 4.87
N ASP A 29 26.57 9.83 4.42
CA ASP A 29 27.36 9.35 3.29
C ASP A 29 26.73 9.86 1.98
N GLN A 30 27.29 10.96 1.45
CA GLN A 30 26.82 11.56 0.21
C GLN A 30 26.99 10.62 -0.99
N ASP A 31 28.00 9.75 -0.98
CA ASP A 31 28.26 8.84 -2.09
C ASP A 31 27.26 7.68 -2.10
N ALA A 32 26.87 7.18 -0.93
CA ALA A 32 25.77 6.23 -0.80
C ALA A 32 24.44 6.85 -1.26
N LEU A 33 24.15 8.12 -0.92
CA LEU A 33 22.95 8.80 -1.39
C LEU A 33 22.98 9.03 -2.91
N ARG A 34 24.12 9.43 -3.47
CA ARG A 34 24.30 9.55 -4.94
C ARG A 34 24.10 8.19 -5.62
N ALA A 35 24.65 7.11 -5.07
CA ALA A 35 24.48 5.77 -5.62
C ALA A 35 23.01 5.34 -5.69
N GLN A 36 22.20 5.69 -4.68
CA GLN A 36 20.75 5.42 -4.69
C GLN A 36 19.99 6.24 -5.75
N LEU A 37 20.43 7.47 -6.00
CA LEU A 37 19.81 8.37 -6.97
C LEU A 37 20.26 8.10 -8.41
N GLY A 38 21.37 7.38 -8.59
CA GLY A 38 21.96 7.08 -9.89
C GLY A 38 22.88 8.19 -10.39
N HIS A 39 23.35 8.04 -11.63
CA HIS A 39 24.26 8.97 -12.28
C HIS A 39 23.51 9.85 -13.29
N VAL A 40 23.81 11.16 -13.28
CA VAL A 40 23.29 12.13 -14.25
C VAL A 40 24.43 13.06 -14.66
N SER A 41 24.54 13.38 -15.95
CA SER A 41 25.57 14.31 -16.43
C SER A 41 25.23 15.76 -16.08
N LEU A 42 26.25 16.61 -15.99
CA LEU A 42 26.06 18.04 -15.73
C LEU A 42 25.24 18.72 -16.84
N ASP A 43 25.49 18.34 -18.10
CA ASP A 43 24.82 18.94 -19.24
C ASP A 43 23.33 18.56 -19.28
N ASP A 44 23.00 17.31 -18.95
CA ASP A 44 21.60 16.86 -18.85
C ASP A 44 20.88 17.58 -17.70
N ALA A 45 21.55 17.80 -16.57
CA ALA A 45 20.96 18.50 -15.44
C ALA A 45 20.68 19.98 -15.76
N ARG A 46 21.61 20.68 -16.44
CA ARG A 46 21.40 22.07 -16.89
C ARG A 46 20.31 22.17 -17.96
N ALA A 47 20.25 21.19 -18.88
CA ALA A 47 19.18 21.12 -19.86
C ALA A 47 17.80 20.92 -19.20
N ALA A 48 17.73 20.07 -18.17
CA ALA A 48 16.50 19.84 -17.41
C ALA A 48 16.04 21.10 -16.65
N VAL A 49 16.96 21.85 -16.05
CA VAL A 49 16.65 23.13 -15.37
C VAL A 49 16.11 24.15 -16.37
N THR A 50 16.81 24.37 -17.48
CA THR A 50 16.41 25.33 -18.51
C THR A 50 15.08 24.95 -19.15
N GLY A 51 14.84 23.65 -19.32
CA GLY A 51 13.60 23.10 -19.88
C GLY A 51 12.43 23.01 -18.90
N GLY A 52 12.56 23.46 -17.65
CA GLY A 52 11.50 23.44 -16.63
C GLY A 52 11.10 22.05 -16.14
N THR A 53 12.00 21.08 -16.26
CA THR A 53 11.74 19.63 -16.08
C THR A 53 12.68 18.96 -15.09
N ALA A 54 13.60 19.74 -14.53
CA ALA A 54 14.46 19.33 -13.44
C ALA A 54 13.67 18.69 -12.30
N THR A 55 14.13 17.52 -11.88
CA THR A 55 13.78 16.95 -10.57
C THR A 55 14.90 17.24 -9.59
N LEU A 56 14.56 17.28 -8.30
CA LEU A 56 15.57 17.52 -7.28
C LEU A 56 16.68 16.44 -7.30
N ALA A 57 16.33 15.19 -7.61
CA ALA A 57 17.29 14.10 -7.74
C ALA A 57 18.39 14.40 -8.77
N VAL A 58 17.98 14.82 -9.97
CA VAL A 58 18.89 15.19 -11.06
C VAL A 58 19.80 16.35 -10.64
N CYS A 59 19.20 17.39 -10.06
CA CYS A 59 19.94 18.57 -9.65
C CYS A 59 20.93 18.26 -8.53
N ALA A 60 20.49 17.53 -7.51
CA ALA A 60 21.28 17.19 -6.32
C ALA A 60 22.44 16.25 -6.63
N VAL A 61 22.35 15.44 -7.69
CA VAL A 61 23.43 14.56 -8.13
C VAL A 61 24.46 15.31 -8.97
N ALA A 62 24.02 16.11 -9.94
CA ALA A 62 24.87 16.56 -11.04
C ALA A 62 25.25 18.06 -11.01
N LEU A 63 24.39 18.95 -10.51
CA LEU A 63 24.67 20.38 -10.54
C LEU A 63 25.74 20.75 -9.51
N PRO A 64 26.63 21.73 -9.78
CA PRO A 64 27.47 22.37 -8.78
C PRO A 64 26.62 23.06 -7.70
N ASP A 65 27.18 23.28 -6.51
CA ASP A 65 26.41 23.77 -5.35
C ASP A 65 25.73 25.13 -5.58
N ASP A 66 26.35 26.03 -6.37
CA ASP A 66 25.76 27.33 -6.67
C ASP A 66 24.54 27.23 -7.60
N GLU A 67 24.60 26.37 -8.62
CA GLU A 67 23.47 26.10 -9.52
C GLU A 67 22.38 25.29 -8.81
N LEU A 68 22.78 24.34 -7.95
CA LEU A 68 21.87 23.59 -7.10
C LEU A 68 21.13 24.52 -6.14
N THR A 69 21.79 25.53 -5.58
CA THR A 69 21.14 26.52 -4.70
C THR A 69 20.07 27.32 -5.45
N ALA A 70 20.41 27.89 -6.61
CA ALA A 70 19.45 28.65 -7.42
C ALA A 70 18.25 27.78 -7.84
N THR A 71 18.52 26.51 -8.16
CA THR A 71 17.48 25.56 -8.53
C THR A 71 16.62 25.20 -7.34
N TRP A 72 17.20 24.90 -6.17
CA TRP A 72 16.50 24.56 -4.93
C TRP A 72 15.47 25.62 -4.52
N GLU A 73 15.81 26.90 -4.65
CA GLU A 73 14.92 28.02 -4.31
C GLU A 73 13.71 28.12 -5.24
N THR A 74 13.88 27.75 -6.51
CA THR A 74 12.88 27.94 -7.56
C THR A 74 12.13 26.67 -7.95
N LEU A 75 12.62 25.51 -7.51
CA LEU A 75 12.08 24.22 -7.89
C LEU A 75 10.63 24.06 -7.41
N ALA A 76 9.79 23.53 -8.30
CA ALA A 76 8.40 23.30 -8.01
C ALA A 76 8.24 22.19 -6.95
N PRO A 77 7.28 22.31 -6.01
CA PRO A 77 7.16 21.37 -4.90
C PRO A 77 6.94 19.90 -5.31
N TRP A 78 6.26 19.66 -6.43
CA TRP A 78 6.03 18.31 -6.96
C TRP A 78 7.33 17.62 -7.42
N ALA A 79 8.38 18.40 -7.73
CA ALA A 79 9.69 17.91 -8.18
C ALA A 79 10.65 17.62 -7.00
N MET A 80 10.19 17.84 -5.76
CA MET A 80 10.93 17.63 -4.51
C MET A 80 10.82 16.18 -4.03
N THR A 81 11.29 15.25 -4.86
CA THR A 81 11.23 13.80 -4.61
C THR A 81 12.43 13.12 -5.29
N PRO A 82 12.90 11.96 -4.79
CA PRO A 82 12.53 11.26 -3.56
C PRO A 82 13.13 11.90 -2.30
N PRO A 83 12.75 11.47 -1.07
CA PRO A 83 13.35 11.95 0.18
C PRO A 83 14.89 11.90 0.18
N THR A 84 15.49 10.88 -0.43
CA THR A 84 16.95 10.74 -0.63
C THR A 84 17.57 11.95 -1.34
N ALA A 85 16.88 12.55 -2.31
CA ALA A 85 17.37 13.73 -3.02
C ALA A 85 17.34 14.99 -2.13
N ILE A 86 16.34 15.10 -1.25
CA ILE A 86 16.27 16.18 -0.26
C ILE A 86 17.40 16.05 0.74
N ARG A 87 17.64 14.84 1.25
CA ARG A 87 18.77 14.53 2.15
C ARG A 87 20.12 14.87 1.52
N LEU A 88 20.34 14.47 0.26
CA LEU A 88 21.56 14.82 -0.46
C LEU A 88 21.69 16.34 -0.65
N THR A 89 20.61 17.02 -1.00
CA THR A 89 20.62 18.48 -1.17
C THR A 89 20.95 19.19 0.14
N ILE A 90 20.38 18.74 1.26
CA ILE A 90 20.70 19.25 2.60
C ILE A 90 22.18 18.99 2.92
N ALA A 91 22.68 17.78 2.67
CA ALA A 91 24.08 17.43 2.93
C ALA A 91 25.08 18.25 2.10
N ARG A 92 24.68 18.69 0.89
CA ARG A 92 25.50 19.52 0.01
C ARG A 92 25.40 21.01 0.33
N LEU A 93 24.18 21.54 0.49
CA LEU A 93 23.92 22.97 0.64
C LEU A 93 23.99 23.44 2.11
N GLY A 94 23.91 22.52 3.06
CA GLY A 94 23.89 22.83 4.49
C GLY A 94 22.78 23.81 4.85
N GLU A 95 23.14 24.86 5.59
CA GLU A 95 22.19 25.88 6.08
C GLU A 95 21.45 26.61 4.94
N ARG A 96 22.04 26.70 3.74
CA ARG A 96 21.41 27.33 2.57
C ARG A 96 20.11 26.62 2.17
N ALA A 97 19.94 25.33 2.50
CA ALA A 97 18.72 24.60 2.19
C ALA A 97 17.54 24.93 3.12
N LEU A 98 17.80 25.38 4.35
CA LEU A 98 16.82 25.42 5.44
C LEU A 98 15.64 26.40 5.21
N PRO A 99 15.83 27.63 4.68
CA PRO A 99 14.72 28.58 4.53
C PRO A 99 13.60 28.03 3.65
N ARG A 100 13.95 27.49 2.46
CA ARG A 100 12.99 26.89 1.54
C ARG A 100 12.38 25.61 2.11
N LEU A 101 13.17 24.79 2.80
CA LEU A 101 12.68 23.58 3.46
C LEU A 101 11.57 23.89 4.46
N ARG A 102 11.75 24.94 5.28
CA ARG A 102 10.73 25.43 6.21
C ARG A 102 9.46 25.89 5.49
N THR A 103 9.58 26.67 4.41
CA THR A 103 8.42 27.11 3.62
C THR A 103 7.60 25.92 3.10
N LEU A 104 8.28 24.92 2.52
CA LEU A 104 7.60 23.75 1.96
C LEU A 104 6.86 22.92 3.01
N LEU A 105 7.41 22.83 4.23
CA LEU A 105 6.75 22.15 5.35
C LEU A 105 5.55 22.96 5.88
N GLY A 106 5.70 24.29 5.98
CA GLY A 106 4.64 25.19 6.42
C GLY A 106 3.42 25.15 5.51
N ASP A 107 3.65 25.14 4.19
CA ASP A 107 2.61 25.07 3.16
C ASP A 107 2.01 23.66 2.99
N GLY A 108 2.53 22.66 3.74
CA GLY A 108 2.10 21.26 3.64
C GLY A 108 2.49 20.58 2.33
N GLN A 109 3.43 21.16 1.59
CA GLN A 109 3.90 20.66 0.30
C GLN A 109 5.01 19.60 0.44
N LEU A 110 5.63 19.53 1.61
CA LEU A 110 6.53 18.46 2.02
C LEU A 110 6.03 17.84 3.33
N HIS A 111 6.15 16.52 3.45
CA HIS A 111 5.91 15.81 4.71
C HIS A 111 7.24 15.58 5.43
N GLY A 112 7.29 15.89 6.72
CA GLY A 112 8.53 15.91 7.52
C GLY A 112 9.15 14.56 7.88
N GLY A 113 8.91 13.49 7.12
CA GLY A 113 9.43 12.13 7.40
C GLY A 113 10.93 11.99 7.12
N GLU A 114 11.33 10.94 6.40
CA GLU A 114 12.74 10.57 6.15
C GLU A 114 13.64 11.73 5.64
N ALA A 115 13.05 12.71 4.94
CA ALA A 115 13.76 13.86 4.40
C ALA A 115 14.40 14.79 5.44
N LEU A 116 13.94 14.77 6.70
CA LEU A 116 14.40 15.69 7.76
C LEU A 116 15.39 15.06 8.76
N LEU A 117 15.64 13.75 8.64
CA LEU A 117 16.41 13.00 9.64
C LEU A 117 17.83 13.52 9.83
N ASP A 118 18.38 14.24 8.85
CA ASP A 118 19.76 14.72 8.90
C ASP A 118 19.89 16.13 9.49
N VAL A 119 18.79 16.83 9.79
CA VAL A 119 18.81 18.20 10.30
C VAL A 119 18.55 18.19 11.80
N ARG A 120 19.44 18.78 12.61
CA ARG A 120 19.30 18.88 14.07
C ARG A 120 18.72 20.25 14.46
N ALA A 121 17.39 20.39 14.43
CA ALA A 121 16.72 21.65 14.77
C ALA A 121 15.41 21.46 15.55
N SER A 122 15.03 22.42 16.39
CA SER A 122 13.77 22.33 17.18
C SER A 122 12.52 22.28 16.29
N TRP A 123 12.46 23.02 15.20
CA TRP A 123 11.33 22.98 14.25
C TRP A 123 11.23 21.65 13.48
N VAL A 124 12.34 20.90 13.33
CA VAL A 124 12.32 19.55 12.75
C VAL A 124 11.62 18.58 13.69
N ALA A 125 11.82 18.72 14.99
CA ALA A 125 11.12 17.91 15.98
C ALA A 125 9.59 18.05 15.85
N LEU A 126 9.08 19.27 15.64
CA LEU A 126 7.65 19.48 15.37
C LEU A 126 7.19 18.84 14.07
N ALA A 127 7.97 18.94 13.00
CA ALA A 127 7.63 18.33 11.72
C ALA A 127 7.57 16.79 11.82
N LEU A 128 8.51 16.17 12.53
CA LEU A 128 8.55 14.74 12.79
C LEU A 128 7.43 14.30 13.75
N ALA A 129 7.18 15.05 14.82
CA ALA A 129 6.09 14.78 15.76
C ALA A 129 4.71 14.87 15.07
N LYS A 130 4.52 15.86 14.19
CA LYS A 130 3.33 15.95 13.34
C LYS A 130 3.23 14.74 12.42
N HIS A 131 4.34 14.25 11.86
CA HIS A 131 4.32 13.06 11.02
C HIS A 131 3.85 11.80 11.78
N LEU A 132 4.23 11.63 13.05
CA LEU A 132 3.77 10.52 13.89
C LEU A 132 2.24 10.51 14.07
N GLU A 133 1.60 11.67 14.14
CA GLU A 133 0.13 11.78 14.28
C GLU A 133 -0.65 11.24 13.09
N TRP A 134 -0.13 11.45 11.87
CA TRP A 134 -0.82 11.06 10.63
C TRP A 134 -0.43 9.66 10.13
N THR A 135 0.66 9.11 10.66
CA THR A 135 1.22 7.81 10.28
C THR A 135 1.64 7.04 11.54
N PRO A 136 0.67 6.55 12.35
CA PRO A 136 0.94 5.97 13.66
C PRO A 136 1.76 4.67 13.59
N GLU A 137 1.66 3.91 12.48
CA GLU A 137 2.35 2.62 12.32
C GLU A 137 3.83 2.70 11.86
N LEU A 138 4.58 3.69 12.35
CA LEU A 138 6.05 3.85 12.30
C LEU A 138 6.66 4.60 11.11
N ASP A 139 7.50 5.57 11.46
CA ASP A 139 8.87 5.66 10.93
C ASP A 139 9.83 5.51 12.12
N ARG A 140 10.44 4.33 12.28
CA ARG A 140 11.42 4.01 13.33
C ARG A 140 12.51 5.09 13.42
N SER A 141 12.85 5.68 12.28
CA SER A 141 13.88 6.71 12.14
C SER A 141 13.46 8.04 12.77
N ALA A 142 12.17 8.41 12.67
CA ALA A 142 11.65 9.62 13.30
C ALA A 142 11.66 9.50 14.84
N ARG A 143 11.23 8.35 15.38
CA ARG A 143 11.30 8.07 16.83
C ARG A 143 12.75 8.04 17.32
N ALA A 144 13.63 7.36 16.59
CA ALA A 144 15.07 7.36 16.91
C ALA A 144 15.64 8.78 16.92
N TRP A 145 15.32 9.60 15.91
CA TRP A 145 15.74 11.00 15.88
C TRP A 145 15.23 11.80 17.08
N LEU A 146 13.95 11.68 17.43
CA LEU A 146 13.36 12.40 18.56
C LEU A 146 13.97 11.97 19.91
N ALA A 147 14.34 10.69 20.05
CA ALA A 147 15.01 10.17 21.24
C ALA A 147 16.46 10.68 21.34
N ASP A 148 17.20 10.60 20.23
CA ASP A 148 18.59 11.07 20.15
C ASP A 148 18.69 12.59 20.37
N GLU A 149 17.76 13.36 19.80
CA GLU A 149 17.73 14.83 19.84
C GLU A 149 16.79 15.38 20.93
N TRP A 150 16.77 14.73 22.10
CA TRP A 150 15.84 15.06 23.19
C TRP A 150 15.81 16.55 23.54
N GLU A 151 16.97 17.20 23.63
CA GLU A 151 17.11 18.61 24.03
C GLU A 151 16.49 19.59 23.02
N LEU A 152 16.32 19.15 21.76
CA LEU A 152 15.60 19.89 20.72
C LEU A 152 14.11 19.49 20.70
N ALA A 153 13.84 18.20 20.89
CA ALA A 153 12.53 17.62 20.72
C ALA A 153 11.56 17.90 21.87
N ALA A 154 11.95 17.53 23.10
CA ALA A 154 11.03 17.55 24.24
C ALA A 154 10.50 18.95 24.57
N PRO A 155 11.32 20.02 24.68
CA PRO A 155 10.80 21.36 24.99
C PRO A 155 9.82 21.87 23.93
N THR A 156 10.07 21.55 22.66
CA THR A 156 9.30 22.06 21.54
C THR A 156 7.98 21.31 21.40
N ILE A 157 7.98 20.00 21.60
CA ILE A 157 6.77 19.16 21.59
C ILE A 157 5.90 19.45 22.81
N VAL A 158 6.48 19.58 24.01
CA VAL A 158 5.74 19.96 25.23
C VAL A 158 5.06 21.31 25.03
N HIS A 159 5.80 22.33 24.58
CA HIS A 159 5.22 23.65 24.31
C HIS A 159 4.07 23.57 23.29
N ALA A 160 4.29 22.94 22.13
CA ALA A 160 3.28 22.87 21.10
C ALA A 160 2.04 22.07 21.51
N ALA A 161 2.22 20.95 22.23
CA ALA A 161 1.12 20.16 22.76
C ALA A 161 0.28 20.96 23.77
N LEU A 162 0.92 21.81 24.58
CA LEU A 162 0.23 22.58 25.61
C LEU A 162 -0.40 23.89 25.11
N THR A 163 0.08 24.44 23.98
CA THR A 163 -0.38 25.75 23.46
C THR A 163 -1.26 25.67 22.22
N GLN A 164 -1.29 24.54 21.50
CA GLN A 164 -2.03 24.44 20.22
C GLN A 164 -3.33 23.63 20.28
N GLY A 165 -3.78 23.26 21.48
CA GLY A 165 -5.10 22.65 21.73
C GLY A 165 -5.16 21.13 21.68
N GLU A 166 -6.37 20.60 21.80
CA GLU A 166 -6.66 19.16 21.82
C GLU A 166 -6.31 18.46 20.49
N GLY A 167 -5.53 17.37 20.57
CA GLY A 167 -5.29 16.45 19.45
C GLY A 167 -4.09 16.75 18.55
N MET A 168 -3.32 17.83 18.78
CA MET A 168 -2.01 18.00 18.14
C MET A 168 -0.89 17.55 19.08
N PHE A 169 0.03 16.73 18.53
CA PHE A 169 1.23 16.19 19.19
C PHE A 169 0.97 15.32 20.44
N GLY A 170 -0.26 14.82 20.62
CA GLY A 170 -0.61 13.91 21.72
C GLY A 170 0.15 12.59 21.66
N LEU A 171 0.16 11.93 20.50
CA LEU A 171 0.87 10.65 20.32
C LEU A 171 2.38 10.82 20.52
N ALA A 172 2.94 11.95 20.08
CA ALA A 172 4.36 12.24 20.28
C ALA A 172 4.68 12.48 21.78
N LEU A 173 3.78 13.14 22.51
CA LEU A 173 3.92 13.42 23.94
C LEU A 173 3.82 12.15 24.79
N GLU A 174 2.83 11.29 24.51
CA GLU A 174 2.66 9.98 25.14
C GLU A 174 3.89 9.10 24.93
N TRP A 175 4.40 9.04 23.70
CA TRP A 175 5.61 8.28 23.39
C TRP A 175 6.85 8.82 24.12
N LEU A 176 7.01 10.14 24.27
CA LEU A 176 8.11 10.72 25.04
C LEU A 176 7.99 10.40 26.54
N ASP A 177 6.77 10.34 27.09
CA ASP A 177 6.53 9.95 28.50
C ASP A 177 6.85 8.46 28.72
N GLU A 178 6.48 7.59 27.78
CA GLU A 178 6.88 6.17 27.79
C GLU A 178 8.40 6.00 27.73
N LEU A 179 9.10 6.89 27.01
CA LEU A 179 10.56 6.85 26.88
C LEU A 179 11.25 7.32 28.16
N ASP A 180 10.87 8.49 28.68
CA ASP A 180 11.42 9.06 29.91
C ASP A 180 10.48 10.14 30.52
N GLY A 181 9.43 9.70 31.18
CA GLY A 181 8.44 10.57 31.80
C GLY A 181 8.96 11.45 32.93
N ALA A 182 10.07 11.08 33.59
CA ALA A 182 10.68 11.92 34.62
C ALA A 182 11.38 13.12 33.99
N ARG A 183 12.17 12.88 32.93
CA ARG A 183 12.84 13.94 32.17
C ARG A 183 11.87 14.83 31.41
N LEU A 184 10.76 14.29 30.91
CA LEU A 184 9.72 15.09 30.25
C LEU A 184 9.06 16.09 31.20
N ARG A 185 8.89 15.66 32.45
CA ARG A 185 8.37 16.43 33.57
C ARG A 185 9.34 17.56 33.99
N GLU A 186 10.64 17.29 34.04
CA GLU A 186 11.67 18.32 34.24
C GLU A 186 11.63 19.39 33.13
N VAL A 187 11.42 18.97 31.87
CA VAL A 187 11.24 19.91 30.75
C VAL A 187 10.01 20.81 30.97
N ALA A 188 8.87 20.25 31.40
CA ALA A 188 7.69 21.05 31.69
C ALA A 188 7.90 22.05 32.84
N ASP A 189 8.69 21.69 33.85
CA ASP A 189 9.03 22.59 34.96
C ASP A 189 9.76 23.85 34.48
N THR A 190 10.50 23.79 33.36
CA THR A 190 11.15 24.97 32.76
C THR A 190 10.16 26.00 32.21
N PHE A 191 8.94 25.57 31.86
CA PHE A 191 7.84 26.45 31.46
C PHE A 191 6.96 26.90 32.64
N GLY A 192 7.22 26.40 33.85
CA GLY A 192 6.53 26.77 35.08
C GLY A 192 5.52 25.72 35.60
N PRO A 193 5.01 25.93 36.82
CA PRO A 193 4.16 24.95 37.50
C PRO A 193 2.81 24.70 36.80
N GLU A 194 2.30 25.69 36.05
CA GLU A 194 1.08 25.54 35.26
C GLU A 194 1.27 24.60 34.07
N ALA A 195 2.40 24.72 33.36
CA ALA A 195 2.77 23.80 32.28
C ALA A 195 2.98 22.38 32.81
N ARG A 196 3.62 22.23 33.97
CA ARG A 196 3.78 20.95 34.65
C ARG A 196 2.44 20.31 34.99
N ALA A 197 1.54 21.05 35.63
CA ALA A 197 0.21 20.56 35.97
C ALA A 197 -0.60 20.19 34.72
N ALA A 198 -0.50 20.96 33.64
CA ALA A 198 -1.18 20.68 32.39
C ALA A 198 -0.60 19.46 31.64
N LEU A 199 0.72 19.26 31.69
CA LEU A 199 1.38 18.06 31.18
C LEU A 199 0.92 16.82 31.96
N ASP A 200 1.02 16.85 33.29
CA ASP A 200 0.61 15.74 34.16
C ASP A 200 -0.89 15.44 33.96
N ALA A 201 -1.72 16.47 33.87
CA ALA A 201 -3.13 16.29 33.56
C ALA A 201 -3.36 15.71 32.16
N ARG A 202 -2.50 15.97 31.18
CA ARG A 202 -2.65 15.48 29.79
C ARG A 202 -2.18 14.03 29.65
N LEU A 203 -1.14 13.65 30.38
CA LEU A 203 -0.58 12.30 30.42
C LEU A 203 -1.23 11.41 31.49
N ASP A 204 -2.20 11.94 32.24
CA ASP A 204 -2.95 11.18 33.22
C ASP A 204 -3.59 9.94 32.55
N PRO A 205 -3.16 8.71 32.90
CA PRO A 205 -3.73 7.50 32.32
C PRO A 205 -5.22 7.35 32.64
N GLU A 206 -5.72 8.06 33.66
CA GLU A 206 -7.14 8.14 33.99
C GLU A 206 -7.90 9.23 33.21
N ARG A 207 -7.29 9.99 32.28
CA ARG A 207 -7.98 11.03 31.47
C ARG A 207 -8.52 10.53 30.13
N GLY A 208 -7.92 9.48 29.56
CA GLY A 208 -8.29 8.97 28.23
C GLY A 208 -7.98 9.94 27.08
N PRO A 209 -8.15 9.51 25.81
CA PRO A 209 -7.79 10.31 24.65
C PRO A 209 -8.75 11.48 24.43
N SER A 210 -8.24 12.56 23.87
CA SER A 210 -9.08 13.68 23.45
C SER A 210 -9.92 13.30 22.24
N LEU A 211 -11.25 13.38 22.37
CA LEU A 211 -12.19 12.95 21.32
C LEU A 211 -12.77 14.14 20.54
N THR A 212 -13.12 13.91 19.27
CA THR A 212 -13.72 14.94 18.41
C THR A 212 -15.02 15.52 18.98
N THR A 213 -15.16 16.83 18.92
CA THR A 213 -16.39 17.55 19.27
C THR A 213 -17.35 17.70 18.09
N ARG A 214 -16.93 17.31 16.87
CA ARG A 214 -17.76 17.40 15.67
C ARG A 214 -19.04 16.58 15.82
N PRO A 215 -20.17 17.07 15.30
CA PRO A 215 -21.43 16.34 15.42
C PRO A 215 -21.36 15.03 14.64
N LEU A 216 -21.70 13.93 15.32
CA LEU A 216 -21.81 12.62 14.69
C LEU A 216 -22.96 12.60 13.66
N PRO A 217 -22.85 11.77 12.60
CA PRO A 217 -23.89 11.62 11.59
C PRO A 217 -25.27 11.40 12.21
N LYS A 218 -26.31 12.02 11.63
CA LYS A 218 -27.68 11.86 12.14
C LYS A 218 -28.12 10.40 12.16
N VAL A 219 -27.69 9.61 11.16
CA VAL A 219 -28.01 8.17 11.09
C VAL A 219 -27.50 7.42 12.31
N TYR A 220 -26.30 7.76 12.79
CA TYR A 220 -25.65 7.10 13.93
C TYR A 220 -26.42 7.37 15.21
N ARG A 221 -26.77 8.64 15.44
CA ARG A 221 -27.54 9.09 16.60
C ARG A 221 -28.98 8.55 16.62
N ALA A 222 -29.49 8.10 15.48
CA ALA A 222 -30.82 7.50 15.36
C ALA A 222 -30.82 5.98 15.54
N GLN A 223 -29.65 5.33 15.65
CA GLN A 223 -29.58 3.88 15.86
C GLN A 223 -29.97 3.49 17.29
N PRO A 224 -30.59 2.31 17.48
CA PRO A 224 -30.71 1.74 18.81
C PRO A 224 -29.30 1.52 19.40
N PRO A 225 -29.10 1.77 20.71
CA PRO A 225 -27.81 1.51 21.33
C PRO A 225 -27.46 0.01 21.26
N PRO A 226 -26.23 -0.35 20.85
CA PRO A 226 -25.82 -1.75 20.81
C PRO A 226 -25.75 -2.33 22.22
N ARG A 227 -26.00 -3.64 22.34
CA ARG A 227 -25.84 -4.37 23.61
C ARG A 227 -24.38 -4.64 23.91
N ARG A 228 -24.05 -4.68 25.20
CA ARG A 228 -22.80 -5.23 25.72
C ARG A 228 -22.88 -6.75 25.70
N ARG A 229 -21.72 -7.41 25.65
CA ARG A 229 -21.61 -8.84 25.95
C ARG A 229 -22.23 -9.12 27.33
N GLY A 230 -23.34 -9.86 27.34
CA GLY A 230 -24.19 -10.02 28.53
C GLY A 230 -25.59 -9.42 28.38
N GLY A 231 -25.90 -8.80 27.24
CA GLY A 231 -27.25 -8.50 26.78
C GLY A 231 -27.80 -7.11 27.12
N GLU A 232 -27.15 -6.32 27.98
CA GLU A 232 -27.62 -4.98 28.36
C GLU A 232 -27.23 -3.93 27.31
N ALA A 233 -28.17 -3.11 26.84
CA ALA A 233 -27.92 -2.00 25.93
C ALA A 233 -27.03 -0.93 26.58
N ILE A 234 -26.07 -0.37 25.83
CA ILE A 234 -25.30 0.78 26.32
C ILE A 234 -26.19 2.02 26.46
N ASP A 235 -25.87 2.90 27.42
CA ASP A 235 -26.58 4.17 27.58
C ASP A 235 -26.22 5.19 26.48
N ALA A 236 -26.97 6.29 26.43
CA ALA A 236 -26.80 7.33 25.42
C ALA A 236 -25.42 8.03 25.50
N GLU A 237 -24.85 8.14 26.71
CA GLU A 237 -23.52 8.71 26.91
C GLU A 237 -22.43 7.80 26.33
N SER A 238 -22.50 6.50 26.63
CA SER A 238 -21.62 5.48 26.06
C SER A 238 -21.73 5.40 24.54
N MET A 239 -22.94 5.55 23.98
CA MET A 239 -23.17 5.56 22.54
C MET A 239 -22.52 6.79 21.87
N ASP A 240 -22.62 7.98 22.48
CA ASP A 240 -21.94 9.18 21.98
C ASP A 240 -20.42 9.03 22.07
N GLN A 241 -19.90 8.53 23.20
CA GLN A 241 -18.47 8.26 23.39
C GLN A 241 -17.92 7.27 22.37
N LEU A 242 -18.60 6.14 22.15
CA LEU A 242 -18.23 5.15 21.13
C LEU A 242 -18.11 5.80 19.74
N GLY A 243 -19.09 6.63 19.37
CA GLY A 243 -19.10 7.28 18.06
C GLY A 243 -17.97 8.28 17.88
N ARG A 244 -17.65 9.05 18.92
CA ARG A 244 -16.51 9.97 18.91
C ARG A 244 -15.19 9.24 18.87
N LEU A 245 -15.07 8.14 19.61
CA LEU A 245 -13.90 7.29 19.65
C LEU A 245 -13.62 6.71 18.26
N LEU A 246 -14.63 6.14 17.59
CA LEU A 246 -14.55 5.64 16.21
C LEU A 246 -14.24 6.75 15.19
N ALA A 247 -14.69 7.97 15.43
CA ALA A 247 -14.45 9.11 14.54
C ALA A 247 -13.09 9.80 14.74
N THR A 248 -12.39 9.50 15.83
CA THR A 248 -11.14 10.16 16.22
C THR A 248 -9.95 9.24 16.07
N LEU A 249 -10.06 8.00 16.56
CA LEU A 249 -8.93 7.09 16.67
C LEU A 249 -8.84 6.12 15.47
N PRO A 250 -7.63 5.65 15.14
CA PRO A 250 -7.45 4.61 14.15
C PRO A 250 -8.21 3.32 14.53
N PRO A 251 -8.72 2.55 13.57
CA PRO A 251 -9.48 1.32 13.83
C PRO A 251 -8.75 0.25 14.66
N HIS A 252 -7.43 0.19 14.57
CA HIS A 252 -6.60 -0.76 15.32
C HIS A 252 -6.22 -0.26 16.73
N HIS A 253 -6.63 0.95 17.11
CA HIS A 253 -6.29 1.54 18.41
C HIS A 253 -6.83 0.67 19.56
N PRO A 254 -6.05 0.42 20.63
CA PRO A 254 -6.46 -0.45 21.74
C PRO A 254 -7.84 -0.10 22.32
N LEU A 255 -8.11 1.19 22.55
CA LEU A 255 -9.40 1.65 23.05
C LEU A 255 -10.57 1.42 22.07
N VAL A 256 -10.33 1.47 20.74
CA VAL A 256 -11.35 1.11 19.74
C VAL A 256 -11.63 -0.38 19.83
N ARG A 257 -10.57 -1.19 19.87
CA ARG A 257 -10.68 -2.65 19.98
C ARG A 257 -11.44 -3.05 21.24
N GLU A 258 -11.05 -2.54 22.40
CA GLU A 258 -11.72 -2.84 23.68
C GLU A 258 -13.20 -2.42 23.65
N ALA A 259 -13.50 -1.23 23.13
CA ALA A 259 -14.88 -0.74 23.02
C ALA A 259 -15.75 -1.61 22.11
N VAL A 260 -15.22 -2.07 20.98
CA VAL A 260 -15.94 -2.95 20.06
C VAL A 260 -16.07 -4.37 20.63
N GLU A 261 -15.00 -4.93 21.20
CA GLU A 261 -14.97 -6.28 21.76
C GLU A 261 -15.98 -6.47 22.89
N ALA A 262 -16.31 -5.40 23.63
CA ALA A 262 -17.30 -5.45 24.69
C ALA A 262 -18.76 -5.41 24.20
N LEU A 263 -19.01 -5.18 22.92
CA LEU A 263 -20.36 -5.20 22.34
C LEU A 263 -20.76 -6.62 21.92
N GLU A 264 -22.07 -6.87 21.86
CA GLU A 264 -22.61 -8.03 21.16
C GLU A 264 -22.23 -7.96 19.67
N PRO A 265 -21.60 -9.02 19.10
CA PRO A 265 -21.08 -8.98 17.72
C PRO A 265 -22.13 -8.62 16.66
N GLU A 266 -23.37 -9.09 16.82
CA GLU A 266 -24.46 -8.83 15.87
C GLU A 266 -24.87 -7.35 15.85
N ASP A 267 -24.93 -6.72 17.03
CA ASP A 267 -25.31 -5.32 17.18
C ASP A 267 -24.19 -4.41 16.65
N ALA A 268 -22.92 -4.74 16.95
CA ALA A 268 -21.75 -4.03 16.42
C ALA A 268 -21.71 -4.12 14.89
N ALA A 269 -21.88 -5.32 14.32
CA ALA A 269 -21.90 -5.52 12.88
C ALA A 269 -23.03 -4.72 12.21
N THR A 270 -24.23 -4.73 12.81
CA THR A 270 -25.39 -3.94 12.32
C THR A 270 -25.08 -2.45 12.32
N LEU A 271 -24.54 -1.91 13.41
CA LEU A 271 -24.14 -0.51 13.50
C LEU A 271 -23.10 -0.13 12.44
N GLY A 272 -22.11 -1.01 12.22
CA GLY A 272 -21.09 -0.84 11.18
C GLY A 272 -21.68 -0.77 9.78
N GLN A 273 -22.61 -1.67 9.43
CA GLN A 273 -23.28 -1.66 8.13
C GLN A 273 -24.10 -0.37 7.92
N VAL A 274 -24.89 0.05 8.92
CA VAL A 274 -25.71 1.26 8.81
C VAL A 274 -24.87 2.52 8.60
N LEU A 275 -23.73 2.63 9.32
CA LEU A 275 -22.78 3.72 9.12
C LEU A 275 -22.24 3.72 7.69
N LEU A 276 -21.79 2.56 7.20
CA LEU A 276 -21.25 2.41 5.86
C LEU A 276 -22.29 2.79 4.79
N ASP A 277 -23.51 2.29 4.90
CA ASP A 277 -24.59 2.58 3.94
C ASP A 277 -24.90 4.07 3.90
N SER A 278 -24.97 4.73 5.07
CA SER A 278 -25.16 6.18 5.13
C SER A 278 -24.00 6.97 4.52
N TRP A 279 -22.77 6.49 4.67
CA TRP A 279 -21.62 7.12 4.00
C TRP A 279 -21.71 6.98 2.48
N VAL A 280 -22.15 5.81 1.98
CA VAL A 280 -22.40 5.58 0.55
C VAL A 280 -23.50 6.49 0.02
N GLU A 281 -24.64 6.58 0.71
CA GLU A 281 -25.75 7.49 0.37
C GLU A 281 -25.29 8.96 0.36
N GLY A 282 -24.43 9.34 1.31
CA GLY A 282 -23.77 10.64 1.38
C GLY A 282 -22.65 10.86 0.36
N ARG A 283 -22.57 10.03 -0.70
CA ARG A 283 -21.55 10.05 -1.76
C ARG A 283 -20.11 9.99 -1.24
N MET A 284 -19.89 9.21 -0.18
CA MET A 284 -18.59 8.94 0.43
C MET A 284 -17.78 10.21 0.72
N ALA A 285 -18.44 11.20 1.33
CA ALA A 285 -17.85 12.51 1.59
C ALA A 285 -16.55 12.38 2.43
N THR A 286 -15.50 13.11 2.03
CA THR A 286 -14.13 12.95 2.55
C THR A 286 -14.04 13.20 4.06
N GLN A 287 -14.82 14.14 4.59
CA GLN A 287 -14.86 14.45 6.03
C GLN A 287 -15.36 13.30 6.90
N ASN A 288 -16.07 12.33 6.31
CA ASN A 288 -16.62 11.16 6.99
C ASN A 288 -15.88 9.86 6.63
N ARG A 289 -14.67 9.95 6.08
CA ARG A 289 -13.87 8.77 5.70
C ARG A 289 -13.61 7.81 6.87
N TRP A 290 -13.60 8.32 8.11
CA TRP A 290 -13.47 7.51 9.33
C TRP A 290 -14.51 6.37 9.40
N ILE A 291 -15.68 6.52 8.76
CA ILE A 291 -16.73 5.50 8.71
C ILE A 291 -16.24 4.19 8.09
N ALA A 292 -15.35 4.23 7.09
CA ALA A 292 -14.78 3.01 6.52
C ALA A 292 -13.91 2.26 7.53
N GLY A 293 -13.17 2.99 8.37
CA GLY A 293 -12.42 2.41 9.48
C GLY A 293 -13.33 1.86 10.57
N ALA A 294 -14.37 2.61 10.95
CA ALA A 294 -15.36 2.20 11.92
C ALA A 294 -16.12 0.94 11.48
N TYR A 295 -16.47 0.83 10.19
CA TYR A 295 -17.06 -0.37 9.60
C TYR A 295 -16.18 -1.60 9.87
N ALA A 296 -14.92 -1.53 9.49
CA ALA A 296 -14.01 -2.67 9.61
C ALA A 296 -13.70 -3.01 11.08
N ALA A 297 -13.64 -2.01 11.97
CA ALA A 297 -13.53 -2.26 13.41
C ALA A 297 -14.78 -2.98 13.94
N LEU A 298 -15.98 -2.43 13.71
CA LEU A 298 -17.25 -2.92 14.25
C LEU A 298 -17.68 -4.29 13.70
N THR A 299 -17.37 -4.57 12.43
CA THR A 299 -17.78 -5.81 11.76
C THR A 299 -16.70 -6.90 11.80
N GLY A 300 -15.44 -6.52 12.01
CA GLY A 300 -14.28 -7.39 11.77
C GLY A 300 -14.04 -7.71 10.28
N ASP A 301 -14.84 -7.18 9.36
CA ASP A 301 -14.84 -7.56 7.94
C ASP A 301 -13.93 -6.64 7.10
N VAL A 302 -12.63 -6.72 7.36
CA VAL A 302 -11.60 -6.01 6.57
C VAL A 302 -11.64 -6.44 5.10
N GLY A 303 -11.83 -7.73 4.85
CA GLY A 303 -11.96 -8.30 3.50
C GLY A 303 -13.12 -7.70 2.72
N GLY A 304 -14.31 -7.59 3.33
CA GLY A 304 -15.48 -6.99 2.68
C GLY A 304 -15.37 -5.49 2.46
N LEU A 305 -14.59 -4.77 3.27
CA LEU A 305 -14.21 -3.39 2.96
C LEU A 305 -13.34 -3.34 1.69
N GLY A 306 -12.31 -4.20 1.61
CA GLY A 306 -11.45 -4.29 0.43
C GLY A 306 -12.19 -4.66 -0.85
N ARG A 307 -13.09 -5.66 -0.80
CA ARG A 307 -14.00 -6.04 -1.90
C ARG A 307 -14.85 -4.86 -2.39
N ARG A 308 -15.44 -4.08 -1.47
CA ARG A 308 -16.23 -2.88 -1.83
C ARG A 308 -15.36 -1.81 -2.47
N GLY A 309 -14.16 -1.54 -1.93
CA GLY A 309 -13.24 -0.58 -2.53
C GLY A 309 -12.83 -0.97 -3.96
N ARG A 310 -12.62 -2.26 -4.25
CA ARG A 310 -12.39 -2.73 -5.63
C ARG A 310 -13.60 -2.52 -6.54
N LYS A 311 -14.81 -2.75 -6.03
CA LYS A 311 -16.04 -2.46 -6.78
C LYS A 311 -16.12 -0.98 -7.15
N TRP A 312 -15.80 -0.08 -6.21
CA TRP A 312 -15.77 1.37 -6.42
C TRP A 312 -14.66 1.83 -7.36
N ASP A 313 -13.49 1.22 -7.29
CA ASP A 313 -12.40 1.46 -8.25
C ASP A 313 -12.82 1.16 -9.70
N ARG A 314 -13.60 0.10 -9.93
CA ARG A 314 -14.14 -0.23 -11.26
C ARG A 314 -15.25 0.70 -11.73
N GLY A 315 -15.79 1.51 -10.82
CA GLY A 315 -16.85 2.48 -11.08
C GLY A 315 -16.39 3.65 -11.96
N LYS A 316 -17.36 4.37 -12.53
CA LYS A 316 -17.09 5.59 -13.29
C LYS A 316 -17.13 6.85 -12.40
N ASP A 317 -17.69 6.76 -11.20
CA ASP A 317 -17.87 7.87 -10.27
C ASP A 317 -16.54 8.27 -9.61
N THR A 318 -16.22 9.56 -9.62
CA THR A 318 -14.98 10.09 -9.02
C THR A 318 -14.97 10.00 -7.50
N HIS A 319 -16.13 10.06 -6.83
CA HIS A 319 -16.27 9.84 -5.39
C HIS A 319 -15.95 8.40 -5.02
N GLU A 320 -16.45 7.43 -5.80
CA GLU A 320 -16.15 6.00 -5.63
C GLU A 320 -14.65 5.72 -5.76
N ARG A 321 -14.00 6.24 -6.82
CA ARG A 321 -12.54 6.08 -6.98
C ARG A 321 -11.73 6.73 -5.85
N ARG A 322 -12.16 7.90 -5.36
CA ARG A 322 -11.53 8.56 -4.20
C ARG A 322 -11.71 7.75 -2.92
N ALA A 323 -12.89 7.16 -2.72
CA ALA A 323 -13.18 6.28 -1.60
C ALA A 323 -12.33 5.00 -1.67
N ALA A 324 -12.18 4.40 -2.85
CA ALA A 324 -11.32 3.24 -3.09
C ALA A 324 -9.85 3.53 -2.71
N LYS A 325 -9.29 4.67 -3.15
CA LYS A 325 -7.95 5.11 -2.73
C LYS A 325 -7.86 5.26 -1.19
N GLY A 326 -8.94 5.70 -0.54
CA GLY A 326 -9.00 5.79 0.91
C GLY A 326 -9.04 4.46 1.64
N ILE A 327 -9.74 3.49 1.08
CA ILE A 327 -9.74 2.12 1.59
C ILE A 327 -8.33 1.55 1.54
N VAL A 328 -7.59 1.73 0.45
CA VAL A 328 -6.18 1.28 0.37
C VAL A 328 -5.32 1.87 1.51
N GLN A 329 -5.49 3.16 1.80
CA GLN A 329 -4.78 3.81 2.91
C GLN A 329 -5.19 3.25 4.28
N LEU A 330 -6.47 2.92 4.45
CA LEU A 330 -6.98 2.28 5.67
C LEU A 330 -6.51 0.84 5.82
N LEU A 331 -6.48 0.04 4.75
CA LEU A 331 -5.98 -1.33 4.76
C LEU A 331 -4.50 -1.36 5.20
N ARG A 332 -3.69 -0.42 4.71
CA ARG A 332 -2.32 -0.24 5.21
C ARG A 332 -2.31 -0.03 6.72
N ALA A 333 -3.22 0.80 7.23
CA ALA A 333 -3.32 1.13 8.64
C ALA A 333 -3.82 -0.03 9.53
N PHE A 334 -4.62 -0.94 8.99
CA PHE A 334 -4.96 -2.17 9.70
C PHE A 334 -3.74 -3.06 9.88
N GLY A 335 -2.90 -3.17 8.84
CA GLY A 335 -1.66 -3.92 8.89
C GLY A 335 -1.81 -5.40 9.22
N THR A 336 -3.03 -5.96 9.15
CA THR A 336 -3.34 -7.39 9.37
C THR A 336 -3.08 -8.22 8.12
N ASP A 337 -3.11 -9.54 8.25
CA ASP A 337 -2.91 -10.45 7.12
C ASP A 337 -4.00 -10.32 6.06
N ASP A 338 -5.27 -10.19 6.48
CA ASP A 338 -6.38 -9.89 5.57
C ASP A 338 -6.18 -8.56 4.84
N ALA A 339 -5.70 -7.53 5.55
CA ALA A 339 -5.45 -6.24 4.93
C ALA A 339 -4.31 -6.31 3.91
N ALA A 340 -3.24 -7.04 4.21
CA ALA A 340 -2.13 -7.30 3.30
C ALA A 340 -2.60 -8.03 2.02
N ALA A 341 -3.44 -9.04 2.20
CA ALA A 341 -4.04 -9.80 1.10
C ALA A 341 -4.96 -8.93 0.22
N GLU A 342 -5.80 -8.09 0.83
CA GLU A 342 -6.65 -7.16 0.11
C GLU A 342 -5.84 -6.11 -0.65
N LEU A 343 -4.75 -5.58 -0.07
CA LEU A 343 -3.81 -4.69 -0.74
C LEU A 343 -3.14 -5.37 -1.95
N ALA A 344 -2.70 -6.62 -1.81
CA ALA A 344 -2.13 -7.41 -2.91
C ALA A 344 -3.14 -7.60 -4.04
N THR A 345 -4.41 -7.79 -3.68
CA THR A 345 -5.50 -7.88 -4.65
C THR A 345 -5.74 -6.55 -5.36
N PHE A 346 -5.70 -5.42 -4.66
CA PHE A 346 -5.81 -4.09 -5.27
C PHE A 346 -4.66 -3.83 -6.25
N ALA A 347 -3.41 -4.09 -5.85
CA ALA A 347 -2.25 -3.89 -6.72
C ALA A 347 -2.38 -4.68 -8.04
N ALA A 348 -2.89 -5.92 -7.98
CA ALA A 348 -3.04 -6.74 -9.16
C ALA A 348 -4.30 -6.44 -10.01
N SER A 349 -5.40 -5.98 -9.42
CA SER A 349 -6.72 -5.95 -10.07
C SER A 349 -7.37 -4.58 -10.21
N ALA A 350 -6.84 -3.54 -9.54
CA ALA A 350 -7.37 -2.18 -9.65
C ALA A 350 -7.35 -1.71 -11.11
N ARG A 351 -8.38 -0.99 -11.54
CA ARG A 351 -8.49 -0.37 -12.86
C ARG A 351 -7.91 1.04 -12.87
N ASP A 352 -8.13 1.81 -11.81
CA ASP A 352 -7.58 3.16 -11.68
C ASP A 352 -6.08 3.11 -11.36
N ALA A 353 -5.27 3.83 -12.14
CA ALA A 353 -3.83 3.82 -11.97
C ALA A 353 -3.36 4.41 -10.63
N LYS A 354 -4.09 5.39 -10.07
CA LYS A 354 -3.74 6.02 -8.79
C LYS A 354 -4.10 5.11 -7.61
N VAL A 355 -5.19 4.36 -7.72
CA VAL A 355 -5.56 3.34 -6.72
C VAL A 355 -4.53 2.21 -6.74
N ARG A 356 -4.14 1.74 -7.93
CA ARG A 356 -3.11 0.70 -8.08
C ARG A 356 -1.77 1.12 -7.48
N ALA A 357 -1.26 2.30 -7.85
CA ALA A 357 0.00 2.81 -7.34
C ALA A 357 -0.02 3.03 -5.82
N GLU A 358 -1.14 3.49 -5.25
CA GLU A 358 -1.28 3.59 -3.79
C GLU A 358 -1.22 2.20 -3.12
N ALA A 359 -1.81 1.17 -3.75
CA ALA A 359 -1.81 -0.19 -3.21
C ALA A 359 -0.42 -0.85 -3.28
N GLU A 360 0.29 -0.68 -4.39
CA GLU A 360 1.69 -1.12 -4.53
C GLU A 360 2.59 -0.45 -3.48
N HIS A 361 2.45 0.86 -3.29
CA HIS A 361 3.20 1.60 -2.27
C HIS A 361 2.80 1.21 -0.84
N ALA A 362 1.52 0.89 -0.60
CA ALA A 362 1.06 0.38 0.69
C ALA A 362 1.66 -1.00 1.01
N LEU A 363 1.73 -1.90 0.02
CA LEU A 363 2.37 -3.21 0.18
C LEU A 363 3.86 -3.09 0.49
N TRP A 364 4.59 -2.27 -0.26
CA TRP A 364 6.02 -2.05 -0.01
C TRP A 364 6.28 -1.55 1.41
N ARG A 365 5.49 -0.57 1.87
CA ARG A 365 5.59 -0.06 3.24
C ARG A 365 5.25 -1.12 4.27
N LEU A 366 4.18 -1.88 4.05
CA LEU A 366 3.77 -2.95 4.98
C LEU A 366 4.84 -4.03 5.11
N ALA A 367 5.43 -4.45 3.99
CA ALA A 367 6.55 -5.39 3.94
C ALA A 367 7.76 -4.87 4.74
N ARG A 368 8.16 -3.61 4.49
CA ARG A 368 9.25 -2.94 5.22
C ARG A 368 8.99 -2.86 6.73
N VAL A 369 7.77 -2.53 7.15
CA VAL A 369 7.38 -2.46 8.57
C VAL A 369 7.46 -3.85 9.23
N ARG A 370 7.03 -4.88 8.51
CA ARG A 370 7.07 -6.27 8.98
C ARG A 370 8.46 -6.91 8.88
N GLY A 371 9.42 -6.27 8.22
CA GLY A 371 10.75 -6.83 7.98
C GLY A 371 10.74 -8.06 7.07
N VAL A 372 9.76 -8.13 6.17
CA VAL A 372 9.57 -9.21 5.20
C VAL A 372 9.57 -8.65 3.79
N GLU A 373 9.80 -9.48 2.79
CA GLU A 373 9.64 -9.12 1.38
C GLU A 373 8.14 -9.03 1.02
N ILE A 374 7.78 -8.27 -0.03
CA ILE A 374 6.37 -8.05 -0.44
C ILE A 374 5.66 -9.38 -0.76
N ASP A 375 6.37 -10.34 -1.34
CA ASP A 375 5.81 -11.63 -1.72
C ASP A 375 5.60 -12.57 -0.51
N GLU A 376 6.21 -12.26 0.64
CA GLU A 376 5.95 -12.92 1.91
C GLU A 376 4.63 -12.46 2.54
N LEU A 377 4.09 -11.34 2.06
CA LEU A 377 2.78 -10.90 2.50
C LEU A 377 1.70 -11.91 2.08
N PRO A 378 0.72 -12.15 2.96
CA PRO A 378 -0.37 -13.11 2.74
C PRO A 378 -1.06 -12.96 1.39
N ALA A 379 -1.52 -14.10 0.88
CA ALA A 379 -2.40 -14.15 -0.29
C ALA A 379 -3.86 -13.95 0.13
N PRO A 380 -4.74 -13.54 -0.80
CA PRO A 380 -6.18 -13.58 -0.58
C PRO A 380 -6.66 -15.01 -0.29
N THR A 381 -7.22 -15.21 0.89
CA THR A 381 -7.99 -16.41 1.23
C THR A 381 -9.44 -16.19 0.83
N LEU A 382 -10.04 -17.15 0.13
CA LEU A 382 -11.44 -17.13 -0.26
C LEU A 382 -12.12 -18.38 0.27
N GLU A 383 -13.27 -18.19 0.90
CA GLU A 383 -14.19 -19.28 1.21
C GLU A 383 -14.95 -19.63 -0.07
N LEU A 384 -14.49 -20.66 -0.78
CA LEU A 384 -15.06 -21.10 -2.06
C LEU A 384 -16.26 -22.06 -1.87
N ASP A 385 -16.45 -22.60 -0.66
CA ASP A 385 -17.55 -23.50 -0.29
C ASP A 385 -18.75 -22.74 0.31
N ALA A 386 -19.24 -21.72 -0.40
CA ALA A 386 -20.37 -20.91 0.04
C ALA A 386 -21.72 -21.61 -0.20
N GLU A 387 -22.64 -21.46 0.76
CA GLU A 387 -24.03 -21.90 0.61
C GLU A 387 -24.93 -20.77 0.10
N LEU A 388 -25.57 -21.00 -1.05
CA LEU A 388 -26.45 -20.05 -1.71
C LEU A 388 -27.90 -20.56 -1.62
N SER A 389 -28.69 -19.95 -0.74
CA SER A 389 -30.06 -20.39 -0.46
C SER A 389 -31.11 -19.68 -1.31
N TYR A 390 -32.06 -20.44 -1.84
CA TYR A 390 -33.33 -19.96 -2.40
C TYR A 390 -34.50 -20.16 -1.42
N GLY A 391 -34.23 -20.41 -0.15
CA GLY A 391 -35.19 -20.85 0.87
C GLY A 391 -35.07 -22.36 1.10
N SER A 392 -35.93 -23.16 0.46
CA SER A 392 -35.96 -24.62 0.62
C SER A 392 -34.89 -25.39 -0.16
N ARG A 393 -34.22 -24.72 -1.11
CA ARG A 393 -33.13 -25.29 -1.91
C ARG A 393 -31.84 -24.52 -1.66
N VAL A 394 -30.76 -25.23 -1.41
CA VAL A 394 -29.43 -24.66 -1.14
C VAL A 394 -28.45 -25.19 -2.18
N PHE A 395 -27.68 -24.29 -2.79
CA PHE A 395 -26.64 -24.63 -3.76
C PHE A 395 -25.29 -24.38 -3.12
N ARG A 396 -24.39 -25.37 -3.12
CA ARG A 396 -23.04 -25.22 -2.58
C ARG A 396 -22.07 -24.88 -3.69
N SER A 397 -21.30 -23.81 -3.56
CA SER A 397 -20.24 -23.55 -4.52
C SER A 397 -19.02 -24.45 -4.27
N ARG A 398 -18.22 -24.65 -5.32
CA ARG A 398 -16.91 -25.28 -5.26
C ARG A 398 -16.02 -24.79 -6.41
N LEU A 399 -14.72 -24.97 -6.29
CA LEU A 399 -13.79 -24.74 -7.39
C LEU A 399 -13.69 -26.00 -8.27
N SER A 400 -13.87 -25.85 -9.58
CA SER A 400 -13.62 -26.94 -10.52
C SER A 400 -12.12 -27.15 -10.75
N PRO A 401 -11.69 -28.31 -11.27
CA PRO A 401 -10.31 -28.51 -11.72
C PRO A 401 -9.85 -27.48 -12.76
N ARG A 402 -10.77 -26.80 -13.47
CA ARG A 402 -10.45 -25.74 -14.44
C ARG A 402 -10.35 -24.34 -13.84
N LEU A 403 -10.44 -24.22 -12.51
CA LEU A 403 -10.47 -22.94 -11.78
C LEU A 403 -11.70 -22.08 -12.08
N GLU A 404 -12.82 -22.75 -12.33
CA GLU A 404 -14.10 -22.12 -12.52
C GLU A 404 -15.00 -22.43 -11.33
N LEU A 405 -15.82 -21.47 -10.91
CA LEU A 405 -16.81 -21.69 -9.85
C LEU A 405 -18.00 -22.46 -10.39
N GLU A 406 -18.24 -23.62 -9.79
CA GLU A 406 -19.40 -24.48 -10.01
C GLU A 406 -20.31 -24.49 -8.79
N LEU A 407 -21.54 -24.95 -8.98
CA LEU A 407 -22.53 -25.17 -7.92
C LEU A 407 -22.93 -26.64 -7.89
N VAL A 408 -23.04 -27.20 -6.70
CA VAL A 408 -23.66 -28.50 -6.44
C VAL A 408 -25.06 -28.24 -5.90
N ALA A 409 -26.06 -28.70 -6.64
CA ALA A 409 -27.47 -28.61 -6.25
C ALA A 409 -27.83 -29.69 -5.21
N PRO A 410 -29.00 -29.59 -4.53
CA PRO A 410 -29.43 -30.57 -3.54
C PRO A 410 -29.58 -32.01 -4.06
N ASP A 411 -29.70 -32.19 -5.37
CA ASP A 411 -29.76 -33.48 -6.08
C ASP A 411 -28.37 -33.94 -6.58
N ASP A 412 -27.29 -33.37 -6.03
CA ASP A 412 -25.89 -33.59 -6.38
C ASP A 412 -25.52 -33.22 -7.84
N LYS A 413 -26.42 -32.52 -8.54
CA LYS A 413 -26.17 -32.04 -9.90
C LYS A 413 -25.23 -30.84 -9.90
N VAL A 414 -24.19 -30.90 -10.73
CA VAL A 414 -23.25 -29.80 -10.97
C VAL A 414 -23.85 -28.79 -11.95
N LEU A 415 -23.77 -27.50 -11.62
CA LEU A 415 -24.30 -26.38 -12.40
C LEU A 415 -23.26 -25.26 -12.52
N GLU A 416 -23.07 -24.69 -13.71
CA GLU A 416 -22.16 -23.55 -13.94
C GLU A 416 -22.75 -22.19 -13.51
N THR A 417 -24.09 -22.15 -13.42
CA THR A 417 -24.85 -20.93 -13.12
C THR A 417 -25.98 -21.23 -12.14
N LEU A 418 -26.34 -20.22 -11.36
CA LEU A 418 -27.51 -20.30 -10.48
C LEU A 418 -28.77 -20.60 -11.30
N PRO A 419 -29.59 -21.58 -10.90
CA PRO A 419 -30.78 -21.95 -11.65
C PRO A 419 -31.84 -20.84 -11.59
N ARG A 420 -32.79 -20.92 -12.52
CA ARG A 420 -33.95 -20.02 -12.54
C ARG A 420 -34.77 -20.19 -11.24
N ALA A 421 -35.18 -19.06 -10.67
CA ALA A 421 -36.07 -19.05 -9.53
C ALA A 421 -37.45 -19.62 -9.90
N LEU A 422 -37.99 -20.46 -9.02
CA LEU A 422 -39.32 -21.04 -9.07
C LEU A 422 -40.31 -20.17 -8.28
N LYS A 423 -41.61 -20.36 -8.52
CA LYS A 423 -42.65 -19.62 -7.78
C LYS A 423 -42.67 -19.90 -6.27
N ALA A 424 -42.14 -21.05 -5.85
CA ALA A 424 -42.07 -21.46 -4.46
C ALA A 424 -40.78 -21.01 -3.75
N ASP A 425 -39.81 -20.45 -4.47
CA ASP A 425 -38.58 -19.95 -3.87
C ASP A 425 -38.82 -18.59 -3.19
N ASP A 426 -38.04 -18.30 -2.15
CA ASP A 426 -38.08 -17.00 -1.49
C ASP A 426 -37.40 -15.93 -2.37
N ALA A 427 -38.16 -14.89 -2.74
CA ALA A 427 -37.67 -13.86 -3.66
C ALA A 427 -36.50 -13.04 -3.09
N GLY A 428 -36.46 -12.84 -1.76
CA GLY A 428 -35.37 -12.16 -1.07
C GLY A 428 -34.09 -12.99 -1.08
N ALA A 429 -34.19 -14.26 -0.66
CA ALA A 429 -33.10 -15.22 -0.66
C ALA A 429 -32.51 -15.42 -2.08
N VAL A 430 -33.36 -15.53 -3.10
CA VAL A 430 -32.92 -15.60 -4.50
C VAL A 430 -32.08 -14.37 -4.89
N LYS A 431 -32.52 -13.16 -4.51
CA LYS A 431 -31.80 -11.92 -4.80
C LYS A 431 -30.44 -11.91 -4.11
N GLU A 432 -30.40 -12.32 -2.85
CA GLU A 432 -29.17 -12.41 -2.06
C GLU A 432 -28.20 -13.46 -2.58
N ALA A 433 -28.67 -14.67 -2.88
CA ALA A 433 -27.89 -15.72 -3.50
C ALA A 433 -27.28 -15.27 -4.84
N LYS A 434 -28.04 -14.57 -5.69
CA LYS A 434 -27.52 -14.00 -6.94
C LYS A 434 -26.45 -12.93 -6.71
N ARG A 435 -26.61 -12.10 -5.69
CA ARG A 435 -25.62 -11.09 -5.29
C ARG A 435 -24.33 -11.77 -4.82
N ALA A 436 -24.44 -12.68 -3.85
CA ALA A 436 -23.32 -13.43 -3.28
C ALA A 436 -22.56 -14.23 -4.35
N TRP A 437 -23.26 -14.92 -5.26
CA TRP A 437 -22.63 -15.65 -6.36
C TRP A 437 -21.81 -14.77 -7.29
N LYS A 438 -22.34 -13.59 -7.64
CA LYS A 438 -21.63 -12.63 -8.49
C LYS A 438 -20.40 -12.06 -7.78
N GLU A 439 -20.52 -11.79 -6.49
CA GLU A 439 -19.41 -11.30 -5.66
C GLU A 439 -18.32 -12.37 -5.51
N LEU A 440 -18.68 -13.63 -5.27
CA LEU A 440 -17.75 -14.76 -5.20
C LEU A 440 -17.01 -14.98 -6.51
N LYS A 441 -17.72 -14.97 -7.66
CA LYS A 441 -17.09 -15.03 -9.00
C LYS A 441 -16.09 -13.90 -9.23
N SER A 442 -16.44 -12.68 -8.84
CA SER A 442 -15.52 -11.54 -8.97
C SER A 442 -14.33 -11.66 -8.03
N ALA A 443 -14.53 -12.14 -6.80
CA ALA A 443 -13.47 -12.30 -5.82
C ALA A 443 -12.46 -13.37 -6.25
N LEU A 444 -12.94 -14.52 -6.75
CA LEU A 444 -12.09 -15.57 -7.31
C LEU A 444 -11.23 -15.04 -8.47
N ALA A 445 -11.84 -14.33 -9.42
CA ALA A 445 -11.11 -13.76 -10.55
C ALA A 445 -10.05 -12.72 -10.13
N ASP A 446 -10.30 -11.97 -9.05
CA ASP A 446 -9.33 -11.04 -8.48
C ASP A 446 -8.17 -11.79 -7.80
N ALA A 447 -8.48 -12.81 -6.99
CA ALA A 447 -7.48 -13.61 -6.29
C ALA A 447 -6.57 -14.38 -7.26
N MET A 448 -7.14 -15.00 -8.30
CA MET A 448 -6.37 -15.65 -9.37
C MET A 448 -5.42 -14.68 -10.07
N ARG A 449 -5.89 -13.46 -10.39
CA ARG A 449 -5.03 -12.43 -11.00
C ARG A 449 -3.92 -11.98 -10.06
N SER A 450 -4.21 -11.84 -8.77
CA SER A 450 -3.20 -11.49 -7.77
C SER A 450 -2.11 -12.56 -7.66
N GLU A 451 -2.51 -13.83 -7.62
CA GLU A 451 -1.55 -14.94 -7.55
C GLU A 451 -0.75 -15.12 -8.84
N ALA A 452 -1.43 -15.06 -9.99
CA ALA A 452 -0.77 -15.13 -11.29
C ALA A 452 0.27 -14.02 -11.44
N ARG A 453 -0.09 -12.78 -11.09
CA ARG A 453 0.84 -11.64 -11.15
C ARG A 453 2.03 -11.83 -10.22
N ARG A 454 1.82 -12.34 -9.01
CA ARG A 454 2.89 -12.61 -8.05
C ARG A 454 3.90 -13.62 -8.61
N LEU A 455 3.42 -14.73 -9.18
CA LEU A 455 4.30 -15.75 -9.77
C LEU A 455 4.98 -15.25 -11.05
N GLU A 456 4.29 -14.43 -11.85
CA GLU A 456 4.88 -13.78 -13.03
C GLU A 456 6.01 -12.82 -12.63
N ASP A 457 5.78 -11.93 -11.65
CA ASP A 457 6.80 -10.99 -11.16
C ASP A 457 8.01 -11.74 -10.55
N ALA A 458 7.77 -12.89 -9.89
CA ALA A 458 8.83 -13.75 -9.38
C ALA A 458 9.62 -14.48 -10.47
N MET A 459 8.94 -14.92 -11.54
CA MET A 459 9.61 -15.46 -12.73
C MET A 459 10.57 -14.43 -13.33
N VAL A 460 10.13 -13.18 -13.44
CA VAL A 460 10.93 -12.08 -14.02
C VAL A 460 12.10 -11.69 -13.13
N SER A 461 11.89 -11.58 -11.82
CA SER A 461 12.94 -11.20 -10.86
C SER A 461 13.88 -12.35 -10.49
N GLY A 462 13.62 -13.57 -10.98
CA GLY A 462 14.41 -14.75 -10.64
C GLY A 462 14.29 -15.19 -9.18
N ARG A 463 13.25 -14.73 -8.47
CA ARG A 463 13.04 -15.05 -7.06
C ARG A 463 12.85 -16.55 -6.86
N THR A 464 13.27 -17.04 -5.69
CA THR A 464 13.12 -18.43 -5.27
C THR A 464 12.48 -18.52 -3.88
N TRP A 465 11.84 -19.65 -3.59
CA TRP A 465 11.27 -19.96 -2.28
C TRP A 465 11.73 -21.33 -1.82
N SER A 466 11.82 -21.52 -0.51
CA SER A 466 11.99 -22.87 0.04
C SER A 466 10.77 -23.73 -0.28
N VAL A 467 11.00 -25.03 -0.45
CA VAL A 467 9.94 -26.01 -0.72
C VAL A 467 8.89 -26.03 0.40
N THR A 468 9.32 -25.96 1.66
CA THR A 468 8.43 -25.86 2.82
C THR A 468 7.43 -24.72 2.67
N ARG A 469 7.91 -23.55 2.25
CA ARG A 469 7.09 -22.36 2.10
C ARG A 469 6.07 -22.49 0.96
N LEU A 470 6.47 -23.08 -0.17
CA LEU A 470 5.54 -23.34 -1.28
C LEU A 470 4.40 -24.24 -0.82
N ARG A 471 4.72 -25.33 -0.10
CA ARG A 471 3.73 -26.26 0.47
C ARG A 471 2.82 -25.58 1.50
N GLU A 472 3.37 -24.79 2.42
CA GLU A 472 2.57 -24.03 3.40
C GLU A 472 1.60 -23.05 2.72
N ARG A 473 2.06 -22.38 1.66
CA ARG A 473 1.21 -21.46 0.89
C ARG A 473 0.08 -22.20 0.17
N ALA A 474 0.39 -23.33 -0.45
CA ALA A 474 -0.60 -24.19 -1.09
C ALA A 474 -1.64 -24.71 -0.08
N ALA A 475 -1.21 -25.08 1.14
CA ALA A 475 -2.12 -25.56 2.18
C ALA A 475 -3.07 -24.47 2.73
N ARG A 476 -2.65 -23.20 2.75
CA ARG A 476 -3.44 -22.09 3.30
C ARG A 476 -4.47 -21.52 2.33
N SER A 477 -4.32 -21.74 1.03
CA SER A 477 -5.20 -21.15 0.02
C SER A 477 -5.37 -22.09 -1.17
N GLU A 478 -6.61 -22.49 -1.42
CA GLU A 478 -6.99 -23.30 -2.58
C GLU A 478 -6.61 -22.62 -3.91
N VAL A 479 -6.82 -21.30 -4.02
CA VAL A 479 -6.44 -20.51 -5.22
C VAL A 479 -4.92 -20.57 -5.45
N ALA A 480 -4.12 -20.22 -4.43
CA ALA A 480 -2.67 -20.34 -4.48
C ALA A 480 -2.19 -21.75 -4.84
N SER A 481 -2.73 -22.79 -4.21
CA SER A 481 -2.40 -24.18 -4.52
C SER A 481 -2.63 -24.49 -6.00
N ALA A 482 -3.82 -24.15 -6.49
CA ALA A 482 -4.19 -24.45 -7.85
C ALA A 482 -3.36 -23.70 -8.90
N ILE A 483 -2.99 -22.45 -8.62
CA ILE A 483 -2.15 -21.64 -9.50
C ILE A 483 -0.70 -22.14 -9.49
N GLN A 484 -0.16 -22.56 -8.34
CA GLN A 484 1.20 -23.10 -8.21
C GLN A 484 1.40 -24.43 -8.96
N ARG A 485 0.36 -25.24 -9.10
CA ARG A 485 0.41 -26.50 -9.88
C ARG A 485 0.53 -26.26 -11.38
N ARG A 486 0.16 -25.06 -11.87
CA ARG A 486 0.03 -24.71 -13.31
C ARG A 486 1.25 -24.00 -13.90
N VAL A 487 2.34 -23.97 -13.14
CA VAL A 487 3.60 -23.37 -13.56
C VAL A 487 4.72 -24.40 -13.49
N VAL A 488 5.71 -24.22 -14.35
CA VAL A 488 6.98 -24.95 -14.24
C VAL A 488 7.85 -24.26 -13.21
N TRP A 489 8.29 -24.99 -12.21
CA TRP A 489 9.28 -24.58 -11.23
C TRP A 489 10.67 -25.00 -11.68
N ILE A 490 11.71 -24.32 -11.22
CA ILE A 490 13.10 -24.64 -11.54
C ILE A 490 13.98 -24.56 -10.29
N ASP A 491 14.73 -25.64 -10.04
CA ASP A 491 15.94 -25.62 -9.23
C ASP A 491 17.08 -25.14 -10.13
N ARG A 492 17.41 -23.85 -10.03
CA ARG A 492 18.45 -23.21 -10.86
C ARG A 492 19.85 -23.74 -10.58
N ALA A 493 20.10 -24.28 -9.39
CA ALA A 493 21.41 -24.84 -9.05
C ALA A 493 21.67 -26.15 -9.82
N ARG A 494 20.61 -26.93 -10.06
CA ARG A 494 20.68 -28.20 -10.80
C ARG A 494 20.23 -28.09 -12.26
N GLY A 495 19.59 -26.98 -12.64
CA GLY A 495 18.88 -26.86 -13.91
C GLY A 495 17.68 -27.80 -14.03
N LEU A 496 17.12 -28.24 -12.90
CA LEU A 496 16.04 -29.23 -12.85
C LEU A 496 14.68 -28.50 -12.87
N ALA A 497 13.92 -28.68 -13.95
CA ALA A 497 12.55 -28.19 -14.06
C ALA A 497 11.55 -29.23 -13.54
N VAL A 498 10.56 -28.79 -12.75
CA VAL A 498 9.54 -29.65 -12.14
C VAL A 498 8.17 -28.98 -12.15
N ARG A 499 7.11 -29.78 -12.03
CA ARG A 499 5.74 -29.31 -11.68
C ARG A 499 5.38 -29.75 -10.27
N MET A 500 4.46 -29.02 -9.63
CA MET A 500 3.85 -29.45 -8.38
C MET A 500 2.58 -30.27 -8.67
N ALA A 501 2.46 -31.46 -8.10
CA ALA A 501 1.28 -32.31 -8.20
C ALA A 501 0.19 -31.91 -7.18
N GLU A 502 -0.98 -32.56 -7.25
CA GLU A 502 -2.13 -32.26 -6.37
C GLU A 502 -1.87 -32.51 -4.89
N ASP A 503 -1.03 -33.50 -4.58
CA ASP A 503 -0.61 -33.86 -3.22
C ASP A 503 0.57 -33.01 -2.70
N GLY A 504 1.07 -32.07 -3.51
CA GLY A 504 2.21 -31.21 -3.18
C GLY A 504 3.58 -31.87 -3.36
N SER A 505 3.63 -33.07 -3.95
CA SER A 505 4.88 -33.66 -4.47
C SER A 505 5.33 -32.96 -5.76
N PHE A 506 6.59 -33.18 -6.17
CA PHE A 506 7.11 -32.65 -7.43
C PHE A 506 7.32 -33.77 -8.44
N ALA A 507 7.12 -33.45 -9.71
CA ALA A 507 7.34 -34.37 -10.82
C ALA A 507 8.14 -33.70 -11.95
N THR A 508 8.94 -34.49 -12.66
CA THR A 508 9.74 -34.05 -13.81
C THR A 508 8.89 -33.91 -15.08
N ILE A 509 9.54 -33.54 -16.19
CA ILE A 509 8.91 -33.45 -17.51
C ILE A 509 8.42 -34.81 -18.05
N ASP A 510 8.95 -35.91 -17.51
CA ASP A 510 8.54 -37.29 -17.80
C ASP A 510 7.41 -37.77 -16.86
N ASP A 511 6.88 -36.86 -16.03
CA ASP A 511 5.89 -37.12 -14.99
C ASP A 511 6.36 -38.08 -13.90
N GLU A 512 7.67 -38.19 -13.72
CA GLU A 512 8.30 -39.01 -12.68
C GLU A 512 8.46 -38.22 -11.39
N SER A 513 8.05 -38.82 -10.27
CA SER A 513 8.17 -38.19 -8.94
C SER A 513 9.64 -37.93 -8.58
N VAL A 514 9.91 -36.74 -8.04
CA VAL A 514 11.26 -36.31 -7.64
C VAL A 514 11.22 -35.54 -6.33
N GLU A 515 12.18 -35.83 -5.46
CA GLU A 515 12.37 -35.06 -4.22
C GLU A 515 13.18 -33.79 -4.50
N VAL A 516 12.68 -32.66 -3.99
CA VAL A 516 13.32 -31.36 -4.11
C VAL A 516 13.41 -30.72 -2.72
N GLU A 517 14.63 -30.36 -2.33
CA GLU A 517 14.90 -29.62 -1.09
C GLU A 517 15.43 -28.20 -1.36
N ALA A 518 16.01 -27.99 -2.55
CA ALA A 518 16.58 -26.71 -2.96
C ALA A 518 15.48 -25.64 -3.15
N PRO A 519 15.82 -24.35 -2.99
CA PRO A 519 14.89 -23.27 -3.33
C PRO A 519 14.46 -23.33 -4.79
N LEU A 520 13.16 -23.27 -5.02
CA LEU A 520 12.55 -23.29 -6.35
C LEU A 520 12.12 -21.89 -6.75
N GLY A 521 12.41 -21.52 -7.99
CA GLY A 521 11.81 -20.35 -8.64
C GLY A 521 10.85 -20.77 -9.73
N VAL A 522 10.09 -19.81 -10.26
CA VAL A 522 9.29 -20.05 -11.47
C VAL A 522 10.24 -20.02 -12.67
N ALA A 523 10.19 -21.05 -13.52
CA ALA A 523 11.06 -21.15 -14.69
C ALA A 523 10.69 -20.09 -15.73
N HIS A 524 11.67 -19.32 -16.19
CA HIS A 524 11.48 -18.43 -17.34
C HIS A 524 11.69 -19.22 -18.64
N ARG A 525 11.04 -18.80 -19.75
CA ARG A 525 11.17 -19.46 -21.07
C ARG A 525 12.62 -19.59 -21.54
N LEU A 526 13.49 -18.63 -21.18
CA LEU A 526 14.92 -18.66 -21.50
C LEU A 526 15.71 -19.78 -20.81
N GLU A 527 15.18 -20.31 -19.72
CA GLU A 527 15.84 -21.34 -18.92
C GLU A 527 15.47 -22.75 -19.41
N LEU A 528 14.57 -22.86 -20.40
CA LEU A 528 14.05 -24.11 -20.92
C LEU A 528 14.38 -24.27 -22.41
N SER A 529 14.76 -25.48 -22.83
CA SER A 529 15.00 -25.76 -24.24
C SER A 529 13.69 -25.75 -25.03
N ALA A 530 13.73 -25.46 -26.33
CA ALA A 530 12.51 -25.49 -27.17
C ALA A 530 11.80 -26.87 -27.16
N PRO A 531 12.52 -28.01 -27.20
CA PRO A 531 11.92 -29.33 -26.98
C PRO A 531 11.24 -29.49 -25.62
N ASP A 532 11.90 -29.07 -24.53
CA ASP A 532 11.31 -29.17 -23.19
C ASP A 532 10.06 -28.33 -23.07
N VAL A 533 10.03 -27.14 -23.67
CA VAL A 533 8.83 -26.31 -23.63
C VAL A 533 7.68 -26.96 -24.37
N ALA A 534 7.90 -27.58 -25.53
CA ALA A 534 6.86 -28.32 -26.22
C ALA A 534 6.32 -29.47 -25.37
N ARG A 535 7.21 -30.22 -24.70
CA ARG A 535 6.84 -31.33 -23.82
C ARG A 535 6.07 -30.89 -22.58
N TRP A 536 6.53 -29.84 -21.88
CA TRP A 536 5.80 -29.25 -20.77
C TRP A 536 4.43 -28.72 -21.20
N SER A 537 4.34 -28.09 -22.37
CA SER A 537 3.07 -27.56 -22.89
C SER A 537 2.07 -28.69 -23.18
N MET A 538 2.55 -29.82 -23.72
CA MET A 538 1.73 -31.00 -23.94
C MET A 538 1.28 -31.62 -22.61
N LEU A 539 2.18 -31.75 -21.63
CA LEU A 539 1.86 -32.28 -20.31
C LEU A 539 0.75 -31.46 -19.64
N PHE A 540 0.86 -30.13 -19.59
CA PHE A 540 -0.22 -29.30 -19.03
C PHE A 540 -1.53 -29.41 -19.82
N ALA A 541 -1.46 -29.53 -21.15
CA ALA A 541 -2.66 -29.74 -21.97
C ALA A 541 -3.34 -31.09 -21.69
N ASP A 542 -2.58 -32.15 -21.47
CA ASP A 542 -3.10 -33.49 -21.15
C ASP A 542 -3.84 -33.50 -19.80
N TYR A 543 -3.36 -32.73 -18.82
CA TYR A 543 -4.05 -32.51 -17.54
C TYR A 543 -5.19 -31.48 -17.63
N GLY A 544 -5.41 -30.84 -18.78
CA GLY A 544 -6.42 -29.78 -18.96
C GLY A 544 -6.11 -28.50 -18.19
N GLU A 545 -4.84 -28.26 -17.89
CA GLU A 545 -4.36 -27.16 -17.08
C GLU A 545 -3.91 -25.99 -17.94
N LEU A 546 -4.59 -24.84 -17.80
CA LEU A 546 -4.19 -23.60 -18.46
C LEU A 546 -3.19 -22.84 -17.59
N GLN A 547 -2.09 -22.39 -18.18
CA GLN A 547 -1.12 -21.58 -17.45
C GLN A 547 -1.73 -20.24 -17.02
N PRO A 548 -1.47 -19.79 -15.78
CA PRO A 548 -2.10 -18.59 -15.21
C PRO A 548 -1.63 -17.29 -15.86
N PHE A 549 -0.50 -17.32 -16.56
CA PHE A 549 0.11 -16.27 -17.37
C PHE A 549 0.97 -16.95 -18.44
N PRO A 550 1.41 -16.27 -19.51
CA PRO A 550 2.14 -16.91 -20.61
C PRO A 550 3.57 -17.24 -20.19
N GLN A 551 3.79 -18.31 -19.42
CA GLN A 551 5.11 -18.74 -18.95
C GLN A 551 5.86 -19.50 -20.06
N LEU A 552 5.30 -20.62 -20.52
CA LEU A 552 5.89 -21.43 -21.59
C LEU A 552 5.71 -20.75 -22.95
N ALA A 553 4.61 -20.03 -23.13
CA ALA A 553 4.37 -19.20 -24.31
C ALA A 553 5.02 -17.79 -24.20
N ARG A 554 5.85 -17.53 -23.17
CA ARG A 554 6.50 -16.22 -23.00
C ARG A 554 7.34 -15.91 -24.23
N GLU A 555 7.05 -14.80 -24.89
CA GLU A 555 7.82 -14.37 -26.05
C GLU A 555 9.23 -14.00 -25.63
N VAL A 556 10.21 -14.58 -26.34
CA VAL A 556 11.62 -14.22 -26.26
C VAL A 556 11.97 -13.55 -27.57
N VAL A 557 12.10 -12.23 -27.54
CA VAL A 557 12.41 -11.42 -28.71
C VAL A 557 13.87 -10.94 -28.64
N PRO A 558 14.52 -10.74 -29.80
CA PRO A 558 15.80 -10.05 -29.82
C PRO A 558 15.65 -8.61 -29.30
N GLU A 559 16.79 -7.94 -29.08
CA GLU A 559 16.79 -6.52 -28.78
C GLU A 559 16.00 -5.73 -29.84
N PRO A 560 15.08 -4.83 -29.42
CA PRO A 560 14.28 -4.06 -30.36
C PRO A 560 15.19 -3.16 -31.20
N PRO A 561 14.95 -3.03 -32.52
CA PRO A 561 15.79 -2.20 -33.38
C PRO A 561 15.59 -0.72 -33.03
N ILE A 562 16.70 0.02 -32.93
CA ILE A 562 16.69 1.48 -32.90
C ILE A 562 16.00 2.00 -34.17
N GLY A 563 15.17 3.03 -34.01
CA GLY A 563 14.28 3.55 -35.06
C GLY A 563 12.89 2.91 -35.10
N ARG A 564 12.60 1.92 -34.23
CA ARG A 564 11.24 1.35 -34.09
C ARG A 564 10.26 2.44 -33.67
N VAL A 565 9.11 2.49 -34.34
CA VAL A 565 8.05 3.47 -34.06
C VAL A 565 6.91 2.80 -33.29
N PHE A 566 6.50 3.41 -32.18
CA PHE A 566 5.40 3.00 -31.31
C PHE A 566 4.28 4.03 -31.36
N ALA A 567 3.04 3.58 -31.18
CA ALA A 567 1.97 4.50 -30.82
C ALA A 567 2.16 5.00 -29.37
N VAL A 568 1.76 6.24 -29.06
CA VAL A 568 1.78 6.77 -27.68
C VAL A 568 1.09 5.84 -26.68
N GLY A 569 -0.01 5.20 -27.11
CA GLY A 569 -0.72 4.21 -26.29
C GLY A 569 0.13 3.01 -25.86
N HIS A 570 1.10 2.59 -26.67
CA HIS A 570 2.07 1.53 -26.31
C HIS A 570 2.99 2.03 -25.20
N VAL A 571 3.56 3.23 -25.34
CA VAL A 571 4.44 3.83 -24.33
C VAL A 571 3.74 4.02 -22.99
N VAL A 572 2.47 4.46 -23.00
CA VAL A 572 1.63 4.48 -21.78
C VAL A 572 1.39 3.08 -21.23
N GLY A 573 1.25 2.10 -22.11
CA GLY A 573 1.08 0.70 -21.76
C GLY A 573 2.25 0.15 -20.95
N LEU A 574 3.49 0.64 -21.21
CA LEU A 574 4.69 0.24 -20.49
C LEU A 574 4.60 0.47 -18.97
N TRP A 575 3.80 1.45 -18.51
CA TRP A 575 3.57 1.68 -17.07
C TRP A 575 3.01 0.46 -16.35
N LYS A 576 2.21 -0.36 -17.04
CA LYS A 576 1.65 -1.60 -16.48
C LYS A 576 2.71 -2.69 -16.24
N ASN A 577 3.85 -2.57 -16.92
CA ASN A 577 4.96 -3.52 -16.85
C ASN A 577 6.12 -2.98 -15.99
N GLY A 578 5.86 -1.93 -15.19
CA GLY A 578 6.82 -1.38 -14.24
C GLY A 578 7.81 -0.39 -14.86
N TRP A 579 7.59 0.05 -16.10
CA TRP A 579 8.34 1.15 -16.68
C TRP A 579 7.85 2.47 -16.09
N GLN A 580 8.78 3.30 -15.64
CA GLN A 580 8.51 4.65 -15.19
C GLN A 580 9.03 5.64 -16.22
N PRO A 581 8.24 6.64 -16.59
CA PRO A 581 8.73 7.70 -17.44
C PRO A 581 9.79 8.51 -16.68
N GLU A 582 10.93 8.76 -17.32
CA GLU A 582 11.96 9.68 -16.84
C GLU A 582 11.90 10.94 -17.74
N GLY A 583 11.83 12.11 -17.09
CA GLY A 583 11.48 13.37 -17.75
C GLY A 583 12.52 13.83 -18.78
N GLY A 584 12.03 14.33 -19.92
CA GLY A 584 12.76 15.17 -20.87
C GLY A 584 12.25 16.62 -20.81
N SER A 585 12.76 17.50 -21.67
CA SER A 585 12.48 18.94 -21.68
C SER A 585 11.01 19.28 -22.00
N GLY A 586 10.50 20.41 -21.46
CA GLY A 586 9.12 20.86 -21.69
C GLY A 586 8.02 20.02 -21.04
N GLY A 587 8.36 18.98 -20.28
CA GLY A 587 7.55 18.04 -19.48
C GLY A 587 6.92 16.89 -20.29
N TYR A 588 7.55 16.60 -21.42
CA TYR A 588 7.46 15.32 -22.11
C TYR A 588 8.43 14.32 -21.46
N ALA A 589 8.05 13.05 -21.34
CA ALA A 589 8.94 11.96 -21.01
C ALA A 589 9.63 11.49 -22.29
N THR A 590 10.92 11.75 -22.42
CA THR A 590 11.76 11.29 -23.54
C THR A 590 12.52 10.02 -23.20
N SER A 591 12.33 9.46 -22.01
CA SER A 591 12.88 8.17 -21.65
C SER A 591 11.93 7.39 -20.75
N MET A 592 12.05 6.07 -20.80
CA MET A 592 11.29 5.12 -20.02
C MET A 592 12.28 4.20 -19.32
N THR A 593 12.16 4.02 -18.01
CA THR A 593 13.07 3.18 -17.22
C THR A 593 12.31 2.08 -16.51
N ARG A 594 12.71 0.83 -16.74
CA ARG A 594 12.24 -0.34 -15.97
C ARG A 594 13.29 -0.72 -14.95
N ARG A 595 12.95 -0.61 -13.66
CA ARG A 595 13.86 -0.93 -12.55
C ARG A 595 13.70 -2.38 -12.11
N PHE A 596 14.84 -2.99 -11.83
CA PHE A 596 14.98 -4.34 -11.31
C PHE A 596 15.76 -4.32 -9.98
N ALA A 597 16.00 -5.49 -9.38
CA ALA A 597 16.59 -5.57 -8.04
C ALA A 597 18.03 -4.99 -7.96
N ARG A 598 18.84 -5.18 -9.02
CA ARG A 598 20.26 -4.79 -9.04
C ARG A 598 20.66 -3.91 -10.24
N GLY A 599 19.69 -3.48 -11.03
CA GLY A 599 19.91 -2.69 -12.24
C GLY A 599 18.60 -2.18 -12.83
N CYS A 600 18.68 -1.49 -13.96
CA CYS A 600 17.52 -1.07 -14.73
C CYS A 600 17.80 -1.13 -16.23
N VAL A 601 16.73 -1.15 -17.03
CA VAL A 601 16.81 -0.93 -18.47
C VAL A 601 16.13 0.40 -18.77
N ARG A 602 16.84 1.29 -19.47
CA ARG A 602 16.33 2.58 -19.94
C ARG A 602 16.15 2.53 -21.45
N ALA A 603 15.02 3.04 -21.93
CA ALA A 603 14.69 3.22 -23.33
C ALA A 603 14.46 4.70 -23.61
N THR A 604 15.25 5.30 -24.50
CA THR A 604 15.08 6.68 -24.96
C THR A 604 14.08 6.70 -26.11
N ILE A 605 13.12 7.61 -26.05
CA ILE A 605 12.04 7.77 -27.03
C ILE A 605 11.91 9.23 -27.48
N SER A 606 11.55 9.42 -28.74
CA SER A 606 11.39 10.74 -29.36
C SER A 606 10.12 10.80 -30.20
N PRO A 607 9.33 11.90 -30.16
CA PRO A 607 9.61 13.20 -29.53
C PRO A 607 9.39 13.24 -28.01
N GLY A 608 8.89 12.17 -27.40
CA GLY A 608 8.53 12.06 -26.00
C GLY A 608 7.02 12.10 -25.76
N VAL A 609 6.59 11.75 -24.54
CA VAL A 609 5.17 11.65 -24.16
C VAL A 609 4.81 12.64 -23.05
N PRO A 610 3.79 13.50 -23.21
CA PRO A 610 3.47 14.55 -22.23
C PRO A 610 3.00 13.96 -20.89
N LEU A 611 3.65 14.35 -19.78
CA LEU A 611 3.37 13.83 -18.44
C LEU A 611 2.10 14.43 -17.79
N TRP A 612 1.66 15.61 -18.24
CA TRP A 612 0.47 16.30 -17.73
C TRP A 612 -0.84 15.77 -18.32
N ASP A 613 -0.83 15.31 -19.57
CA ASP A 613 -1.97 14.71 -20.24
C ASP A 613 -1.49 13.89 -21.44
N VAL A 614 -1.38 12.58 -21.25
CA VAL A 614 -0.89 11.68 -22.30
C VAL A 614 -1.79 11.60 -23.53
N LYS A 615 -3.00 12.17 -23.47
CA LYS A 615 -3.92 12.25 -24.61
C LYS A 615 -3.78 13.55 -25.41
N TYR A 616 -2.98 14.49 -24.92
CA TYR A 616 -2.85 15.83 -25.49
C TYR A 616 -2.06 15.85 -26.80
N ASP A 617 -1.09 14.93 -26.96
CA ASP A 617 -0.21 14.90 -28.13
C ASP A 617 0.06 13.46 -28.60
N PRO A 618 -0.74 12.92 -29.54
CA PRO A 618 -0.69 11.51 -29.93
C PRO A 618 0.40 11.21 -30.99
N GLU A 619 1.52 11.94 -31.00
CA GLU A 619 2.59 11.70 -31.98
C GLU A 619 3.29 10.34 -31.75
N PRO A 620 3.50 9.53 -32.81
CA PRO A 620 4.24 8.28 -32.70
C PRO A 620 5.64 8.49 -32.11
N GLN A 621 6.08 7.53 -31.30
CA GLN A 621 7.34 7.58 -30.55
C GLN A 621 8.37 6.67 -31.21
N THR A 622 9.55 7.18 -31.46
CA THR A 622 10.67 6.44 -32.05
C THR A 622 11.63 6.01 -30.95
N LEU A 623 12.00 4.73 -30.91
CA LEU A 623 13.06 4.22 -30.03
C LEU A 623 14.43 4.71 -30.50
N GLU A 624 15.10 5.54 -29.71
CA GLU A 624 16.41 6.09 -30.08
C GLU A 624 17.57 5.33 -29.43
N GLN A 625 17.36 4.79 -28.22
CA GLN A 625 18.39 4.08 -27.48
C GLN A 625 17.76 3.08 -26.50
N VAL A 626 18.43 1.96 -26.27
CA VAL A 626 18.16 1.05 -25.14
C VAL A 626 19.47 0.79 -24.42
N GLU A 627 19.49 1.00 -23.11
CA GLU A 627 20.67 0.79 -22.29
C GLU A 627 20.32 0.02 -21.01
N ALA A 628 21.19 -0.90 -20.60
CA ALA A 628 21.12 -1.54 -19.29
C ALA A 628 22.11 -0.86 -18.34
N VAL A 629 21.63 -0.43 -17.17
CA VAL A 629 22.43 0.23 -16.15
C VAL A 629 22.47 -0.65 -14.89
N GLY A 630 23.66 -0.95 -14.38
CA GLY A 630 23.85 -1.88 -13.26
C GLY A 630 23.82 -3.34 -13.70
N GLU A 631 23.55 -4.24 -12.76
CA GLU A 631 23.45 -5.68 -13.04
C GLU A 631 22.03 -6.04 -13.48
N VAL A 632 21.86 -6.33 -14.77
CA VAL A 632 20.61 -6.82 -15.36
C VAL A 632 20.82 -8.23 -15.92
N SER A 633 20.06 -9.19 -15.41
CA SER A 633 20.11 -10.59 -15.83
C SER A 633 19.59 -10.78 -17.27
N ALA A 634 19.86 -11.95 -17.86
CA ALA A 634 19.34 -12.28 -19.18
C ALA A 634 17.80 -12.32 -19.23
N ILE A 635 17.16 -12.75 -18.13
CA ILE A 635 15.70 -12.76 -17.97
C ILE A 635 15.18 -11.32 -17.98
N GLU A 636 15.72 -10.47 -17.12
CA GLU A 636 15.28 -9.06 -17.00
C GLU A 636 15.49 -8.28 -18.31
N ARG A 637 16.60 -8.53 -19.03
CA ARG A 637 16.82 -7.97 -20.37
C ARG A 637 15.78 -8.45 -21.38
N SER A 638 15.52 -9.76 -21.44
CA SER A 638 14.50 -10.33 -22.34
C SER A 638 13.11 -9.78 -22.05
N GLU A 639 12.79 -9.58 -20.78
CA GLU A 639 11.55 -8.99 -20.32
C GLU A 639 11.42 -7.53 -20.75
N ALA A 640 12.51 -6.76 -20.66
CA ALA A 640 12.54 -5.38 -21.15
C ALA A 640 12.40 -5.33 -22.68
N HIS A 641 13.11 -6.19 -23.42
CA HIS A 641 13.04 -6.25 -24.88
C HIS A 641 11.63 -6.60 -25.36
N ARG A 642 10.95 -7.56 -24.70
CA ARG A 642 9.58 -7.91 -25.04
C ARG A 642 8.62 -6.74 -24.84
N ASP A 643 8.77 -5.97 -23.77
CA ASP A 643 7.88 -4.81 -23.55
C ASP A 643 8.09 -3.72 -24.62
N LEU A 644 9.32 -3.59 -25.12
CA LEU A 644 9.74 -2.65 -26.16
C LEU A 644 9.60 -3.20 -27.59
N ALA A 645 9.16 -4.45 -27.75
CA ALA A 645 8.72 -4.99 -29.03
C ALA A 645 7.25 -4.62 -29.22
#